data_AF-A0A8H4IS99-F1
#
_entry.id   AF-A0A8H4IS99-F1
#
_cell.length_a   1.000
_cell.length_b   1.000
_cell.length_c   1.000
_cell.angle_alpha   90.00
_cell.angle_beta   90.00
_cell.angle_gamma   90.00
#
_symmetry.space_group_name_H-M   'P 1'
#
loop_
_entity.id
_entity.type
_entity.pdbx_description
1 polymer ?
#
loop_
_entity_poly.entity_id
_entity_poly.type
_entity_poly.pdbx_seq_one_letter_code
_entity_poly.pdbx_strand_id
1 'polypeptide(L)'
;MDLDRFSRHSVRRTHLPEDPAGGTTYGENAHTNFKPIAQPKCPFAPASMGRPPATEEFKRIEERYPLLSSTGCTSKFCQSGRIVHTDEARVGRNRCVSIVQSEAIDFLLQLHRDGIISSEDALQRRRKEAVEQIQNSSRRVKVGRNDHFPDIKDGEMHATAAGTWEHSAAELEHGIRLAWKHSKKCIMRSEWKSLKLCDLRHITSSKEMGSCLLEKAQEAFNNGDILPTVFVFPPRTPGQSGPMIWNHQLLAFAGYRNHDGSILGDPMNVELTDAILELGWEPPAFRTQWDVLPLVTMAEGDDPVITPLSQDIFPLVHVKHPHYGLQFEKLGLRWVPSPALSRLGFDIGGVQYTATPFMGWFMDAEIGVRDLVDRERYNVLPSVVNVLGLRKSAPDLEDVPEYERLALLSRAQTELNFAVYWSFEQAGVRMSDSLTASSMYCNFDDEHFRENGFRLPADPYWLAPPQGSLVPLWHRGGSPNYQPKPLICRHVQDPIKAWKRKTKRSTKNTKETRTHPDPPDRTASCDADTSKSICIHYCSSGTTAQKLARRLHSYVTAICTNSATDFKVARFDTLNALDLGVVKEGDVILVVASSCGRGDMPYNGQTFMKRLKACKMPSGIRFAIYGNGSSSYRSSYNGSARSIEHALRESGGRSILKLFEGDTEKESPPWRQLNAWWASLHSQLFGGDGHQSPRFQKMLVHDDDDAQSPFEALAARSTSAKLVSSSSNMKGIKHIILDVGGYEYVEMSHVDVYITNRRIKVEQVLAYMDLAGRELRLPGGLTTQQFVTELVDLNGPFTDVEWASGMNFEPDQVDMLQSAPFPQALKVLPPGWRKRVSLIDVFAAMPLLRPRTFSVASSQRLWQSGGRGNVLELLVQTHPKGLFSERFLTFSPRGTSLRIRFRPASTKMIEDTSPVIAFATGSGIAPVRSLLQSRIFEAENGEHISRPRHGPVSLFIGFKNYDANVAAGTLDRASELGLVDMLFLTPSNPHKSRAQDKMFTEGVRQRLITKIKEEKANVFVCASREAAKDFACNLSAILGRDVKDALGDRYVEEVFDPTG
;
A
#
# COMPACT_ATOMS: atom_id res chain seq x y z
N MET A 1 -22.70 -11.90 38.12
CA MET A 1 -22.37 -12.66 39.33
C MET A 1 -21.14 -13.47 38.98
N ASP A 2 -19.94 -13.25 39.49
CA ASP A 2 -19.49 -12.34 40.55
C ASP A 2 -18.10 -11.79 40.21
N LEU A 3 -17.97 -10.49 40.44
CA LEU A 3 -16.73 -9.72 40.53
C LEU A 3 -16.43 -9.61 42.02
N ASP A 4 -15.37 -10.24 42.51
CA ASP A 4 -14.73 -9.77 43.75
C ASP A 4 -13.33 -10.35 43.94
N ARG A 5 -12.33 -9.45 43.96
CA ARG A 5 -11.14 -9.42 44.82
C ARG A 5 -10.07 -8.55 44.18
N PHE A 6 -9.99 -7.30 44.64
CA PHE A 6 -8.84 -6.73 45.36
C PHE A 6 -8.94 -5.21 45.34
N SER A 7 -9.15 -4.62 46.51
CA SER A 7 -9.06 -3.17 46.72
C SER A 7 -8.15 -2.87 47.90
N ARG A 8 -7.34 -1.82 47.69
CA ARG A 8 -6.76 -0.86 48.66
C ARG A 8 -5.62 -1.37 49.52
N HIS A 9 -4.47 -0.71 49.39
CA HIS A 9 -3.82 0.01 50.51
C HIS A 9 -3.08 1.25 49.98
N SER A 10 -3.11 2.29 50.81
CA SER A 10 -2.90 3.71 50.55
C SER A 10 -1.43 4.16 50.52
N VAL A 11 -1.14 5.14 49.65
CA VAL A 11 0.12 5.89 49.58
C VAL A 11 0.14 6.95 50.70
N ARG A 12 1.14 6.89 51.60
CA ARG A 12 1.47 7.98 52.54
C ARG A 12 2.52 8.90 51.91
N ARG A 13 2.16 10.18 51.79
CA ARG A 13 3.08 11.32 51.62
C ARG A 13 3.78 11.60 52.96
N THR A 14 5.08 11.84 52.93
CA THR A 14 5.82 12.44 54.06
C THR A 14 6.49 13.73 53.62
N HIS A 15 6.41 14.70 54.51
CA HIS A 15 6.69 16.12 54.42
C HIS A 15 8.16 16.48 54.15
N LEU A 16 8.36 17.54 53.36
CA LEU A 16 9.53 18.43 53.40
C LEU A 16 9.27 19.54 54.43
N PRO A 17 10.32 20.10 55.09
CA PRO A 17 10.25 21.42 55.68
C PRO A 17 10.84 22.51 54.76
N GLU A 18 10.13 23.64 54.70
CA GLU A 18 10.54 24.98 54.25
C GLU A 18 11.63 25.52 55.23
N ASP A 19 12.60 26.35 54.86
CA ASP A 19 12.51 27.80 54.56
C ASP A 19 13.98 28.38 54.44
N PRO A 20 14.28 29.68 54.22
CA PRO A 20 14.03 30.51 53.03
C PRO A 20 15.28 31.29 52.49
N ALA A 21 15.08 31.92 51.33
CA ALA A 21 15.61 33.22 50.86
C ALA A 21 17.12 33.48 50.67
N GLY A 22 17.44 34.07 49.49
CA GLY A 22 18.63 34.91 49.31
C GLY A 22 19.28 34.76 47.92
N GLY A 23 18.91 35.62 46.97
CA GLY A 23 19.59 35.70 45.68
C GLY A 23 20.97 36.37 45.79
N THR A 24 21.85 36.10 44.83
CA THR A 24 22.54 37.11 43.97
C THR A 24 23.72 36.49 43.19
N THR A 25 23.78 36.91 41.91
CA THR A 25 24.95 37.25 41.07
C THR A 25 26.01 36.22 40.65
N TYR A 26 26.32 36.34 39.36
CA TYR A 26 27.44 35.80 38.59
C TYR A 26 28.82 35.94 39.26
N GLY A 27 29.68 34.94 39.05
CA GLY A 27 31.13 35.01 39.28
C GLY A 27 31.87 33.85 38.62
N GLU A 28 32.77 34.18 37.69
CA GLU A 28 33.72 33.27 37.04
C GLU A 28 34.81 32.75 38.01
N ASN A 29 35.43 31.64 37.61
CA ASN A 29 36.69 31.05 38.07
C ASN A 29 36.72 30.21 39.36
N ALA A 30 36.83 28.88 39.18
CA ALA A 30 37.80 28.06 39.90
C ALA A 30 38.02 26.71 39.20
N HIS A 31 39.20 26.52 38.62
CA HIS A 31 39.74 25.19 38.32
C HIS A 31 39.95 24.41 39.61
N THR A 32 39.24 23.29 39.80
CA THR A 32 39.64 22.27 40.77
C THR A 32 39.43 20.85 40.23
N ASN A 33 40.48 20.06 40.42
CA ASN A 33 40.64 18.65 40.06
C ASN A 33 39.47 17.77 40.56
N PHE A 34 38.70 17.20 39.64
CA PHE A 34 37.89 16.01 39.94
C PHE A 34 38.59 14.75 39.42
N LYS A 35 39.08 13.93 40.35
CA LYS A 35 39.36 12.51 40.10
C LYS A 35 38.09 11.85 39.55
N PRO A 36 38.16 11.00 38.51
CA PRO A 36 36.98 10.31 38.02
C PRO A 36 36.46 9.36 39.11
N ILE A 37 35.23 9.61 39.54
CA ILE A 37 34.45 8.70 40.37
C ILE A 37 34.23 7.44 39.52
N ALA A 38 34.70 6.29 40.02
CA ALA A 38 34.46 5.00 39.39
C ALA A 38 32.95 4.78 39.23
N GLN A 39 32.48 4.64 38.00
CA GLN A 39 31.08 4.31 37.72
C GLN A 39 30.73 2.94 38.32
N PRO A 40 29.54 2.77 38.93
CA PRO A 40 29.10 1.48 39.42
C PRO A 40 28.95 0.51 38.24
N LYS A 41 29.60 -0.66 38.34
CA LYS A 41 29.53 -1.72 37.33
C LYS A 41 28.09 -2.22 37.17
N CYS A 42 27.63 -2.32 35.92
CA CYS A 42 26.37 -2.97 35.58
C CYS A 42 26.41 -4.44 36.03
N PRO A 43 25.42 -4.93 36.80
CA PRO A 43 25.41 -6.31 37.31
C PRO A 43 25.22 -7.40 36.23
N PHE A 44 24.96 -7.00 34.98
CA PHE A 44 24.84 -7.90 33.82
C PHE A 44 26.06 -7.90 32.90
N ALA A 45 27.15 -7.20 33.25
CA ALA A 45 28.38 -7.26 32.49
C ALA A 45 29.05 -8.63 32.72
N PRO A 46 29.27 -9.47 31.69
CA PRO A 46 30.10 -10.66 31.84
C PRO A 46 31.48 -10.21 32.35
N ALA A 47 32.10 -11.03 33.22
CA ALA A 47 33.41 -10.76 33.79
C ALA A 47 34.39 -10.38 32.67
N SER A 48 34.68 -9.08 32.53
CA SER A 48 35.60 -8.61 31.51
C SER A 48 36.99 -9.11 31.89
N MET A 49 37.49 -10.14 31.19
CA MET A 49 38.92 -10.19 30.93
C MET A 49 39.29 -8.81 30.37
N GLY A 50 40.14 -8.07 31.07
CA GLY A 50 40.41 -6.66 30.78
C GLY A 50 40.78 -6.49 29.32
N ARG A 51 39.94 -5.79 28.55
CA ARG A 51 40.23 -5.52 27.15
C ARG A 51 41.51 -4.68 27.07
N PRO A 52 42.48 -5.03 26.21
CA PRO A 52 43.67 -4.20 26.03
C PRO A 52 43.26 -2.79 25.56
N PRO A 53 44.06 -1.75 25.83
CA PRO A 53 43.87 -0.44 25.23
C PRO A 53 43.74 -0.55 23.70
N ALA A 54 42.91 0.31 23.08
CA ALA A 54 42.64 0.23 21.64
C ALA A 54 43.90 0.29 20.77
N THR A 55 44.94 0.99 21.20
CA THR A 55 46.24 1.06 20.54
C THR A 55 47.00 -0.26 20.57
N GLU A 56 46.93 -0.99 21.68
CA GLU A 56 47.54 -2.32 21.82
C GLU A 56 46.74 -3.36 21.04
N GLU A 57 45.40 -3.30 21.10
CA GLU A 57 44.53 -4.16 20.29
C GLU A 57 44.80 -3.97 18.78
N PHE A 58 44.96 -2.72 18.33
CA PHE A 58 45.26 -2.43 16.94
C PHE A 58 46.63 -2.95 16.50
N LYS A 59 47.67 -2.85 17.35
CA LYS A 59 48.98 -3.46 17.06
C LYS A 59 48.88 -4.96 16.83
N ARG A 60 48.14 -5.68 17.69
CA ARG A 60 47.91 -7.12 17.52
C ARG A 60 47.18 -7.44 16.21
N ILE A 61 46.24 -6.58 15.80
CA ILE A 61 45.56 -6.69 14.51
C ILE A 61 46.55 -6.50 13.34
N GLU A 62 47.41 -5.48 13.38
CA GLU A 62 48.41 -5.22 12.34
C GLU A 62 49.44 -6.34 12.23
N GLU A 63 49.89 -6.89 13.36
CA GLU A 63 50.80 -8.05 13.41
C GLU A 63 50.15 -9.30 12.78
N ARG A 64 48.85 -9.51 13.00
CA ARG A 64 48.11 -10.65 12.43
C ARG A 64 47.82 -10.45 10.93
N TYR A 65 47.44 -9.24 10.56
CA TYR A 65 46.95 -8.85 9.24
C TYR A 65 47.73 -7.63 8.74
N PRO A 66 48.89 -7.83 8.10
CA PRO A 66 49.74 -6.72 7.65
C PRO A 66 49.11 -5.92 6.51
N LEU A 67 48.14 -6.49 5.79
CA LEU A 67 47.40 -5.83 4.72
C LEU A 67 45.94 -5.57 5.12
N LEU A 68 45.67 -4.34 5.55
CA LEU A 68 44.32 -3.86 5.88
C LEU A 68 43.77 -2.95 4.78
N SER A 69 42.49 -3.12 4.45
CA SER A 69 41.76 -2.24 3.54
C SER A 69 41.11 -1.08 4.27
N SER A 70 40.89 0.03 3.55
CA SER A 70 40.29 1.25 4.11
C SER A 70 38.90 0.98 4.70
N THR A 71 38.68 1.48 5.92
CA THR A 71 37.35 1.55 6.55
C THR A 71 36.53 2.72 6.02
N GLY A 72 37.13 3.62 5.25
CA GLY A 72 36.56 4.91 4.87
C GLY A 72 36.58 5.95 6.00
N CYS A 73 36.83 5.54 7.25
CA CYS A 73 37.00 6.49 8.34
C CYS A 73 38.31 7.26 8.20
N THR A 74 38.32 8.50 8.65
CA THR A 74 39.52 9.33 8.78
C THR A 74 39.68 9.77 10.24
N SER A 75 40.82 10.34 10.59
CA SER A 75 41.03 10.93 11.92
C SER A 75 40.02 12.04 12.27
N LYS A 76 39.37 12.65 11.28
CA LYS A 76 38.38 13.73 11.44
C LYS A 76 36.92 13.27 11.29
N PHE A 77 36.67 12.08 10.75
CA PHE A 77 35.31 11.66 10.42
C PHE A 77 35.12 10.14 10.44
N CYS A 78 34.13 9.68 11.20
CA CYS A 78 33.70 8.28 11.25
C CYS A 78 32.63 8.03 10.18
N GLN A 79 32.89 7.10 9.26
CA GLN A 79 31.93 6.71 8.20
C GLN A 79 31.05 5.51 8.57
N SER A 80 31.19 4.91 9.76
CA SER A 80 30.46 3.67 10.12
C SER A 80 28.94 3.77 9.99
N GLY A 81 28.34 4.98 10.13
CA GLY A 81 26.90 5.18 9.93
C GLY A 81 26.43 5.24 8.47
N ARG A 82 27.33 5.10 7.48
CA ARG A 82 26.99 5.14 6.05
C ARG A 82 26.76 3.72 5.53
N ILE A 83 25.68 3.53 4.76
CA ILE A 83 25.42 2.26 4.04
C ILE A 83 26.56 1.92 3.05
N VAL A 84 27.15 2.94 2.43
CA VAL A 84 28.25 2.83 1.48
C VAL A 84 29.38 3.76 1.91
N HIS A 85 30.55 3.21 2.20
CA HIS A 85 31.72 4.00 2.61
C HIS A 85 32.44 4.54 1.36
N THR A 86 33.03 5.73 1.48
CA THR A 86 33.63 6.46 0.33
C THR A 86 34.74 5.66 -0.35
N ASP A 87 35.60 5.01 0.45
CA ASP A 87 36.76 4.23 -0.02
C ASP A 87 36.57 2.72 0.23
N GLU A 88 35.32 2.23 0.23
CA GLU A 88 35.05 0.80 0.39
C GLU A 88 35.65 0.00 -0.78
N ALA A 89 36.32 -1.11 -0.48
CA ALA A 89 36.92 -1.97 -1.49
C ALA A 89 35.85 -2.49 -2.48
N ARG A 90 36.28 -2.66 -3.74
CA ARG A 90 35.44 -3.08 -4.88
C ARG A 90 36.21 -4.02 -5.78
N VAL A 91 35.50 -5.00 -6.34
CA VAL A 91 35.99 -5.84 -7.45
C VAL A 91 35.67 -5.18 -8.80
N GLY A 92 36.32 -5.64 -9.88
CA GLY A 92 36.08 -5.14 -11.23
C GLY A 92 37.00 -3.99 -11.66
N ARG A 93 38.14 -3.80 -10.99
CA ARG A 93 39.10 -2.69 -11.23
C ARG A 93 40.48 -3.22 -11.58
N ASN A 94 41.17 -2.59 -12.53
CA ASN A 94 42.58 -2.89 -12.74
C ASN A 94 43.41 -2.42 -11.54
N ARG A 95 44.44 -3.20 -11.19
CA ARG A 95 45.40 -2.92 -10.11
C ARG A 95 46.82 -3.12 -10.61
N CYS A 96 47.79 -2.48 -9.99
CA CYS A 96 49.21 -2.69 -10.31
C CYS A 96 49.70 -4.07 -9.84
N VAL A 97 50.74 -4.56 -10.51
CA VAL A 97 51.35 -5.88 -10.29
C VAL A 97 51.83 -6.04 -8.85
N SER A 98 52.48 -5.02 -8.28
CA SER A 98 53.03 -5.04 -6.93
C SER A 98 51.96 -5.26 -5.86
N ILE A 99 50.79 -4.62 -5.99
CA ILE A 99 49.66 -4.80 -5.07
C ILE A 99 49.11 -6.23 -5.16
N VAL A 100 48.92 -6.77 -6.35
CA VAL A 100 48.36 -8.13 -6.50
C VAL A 100 49.35 -9.18 -5.99
N GLN A 101 50.65 -8.98 -6.21
CA GLN A 101 51.69 -9.87 -5.68
C GLN A 101 51.75 -9.84 -4.15
N SER A 102 51.70 -8.66 -3.52
CA SER A 102 51.72 -8.56 -2.06
C SER A 102 50.49 -9.23 -1.43
N GLU A 103 49.31 -9.04 -2.02
CA GLU A 103 48.08 -9.69 -1.58
C GLU A 103 48.12 -11.22 -1.77
N ALA A 104 48.68 -11.71 -2.88
CA ALA A 104 48.86 -13.14 -3.12
C ALA A 104 49.79 -13.78 -2.07
N ILE A 105 50.92 -13.13 -1.77
CA ILE A 105 51.88 -13.60 -0.77
C ILE A 105 51.28 -13.61 0.64
N ASP A 106 50.53 -12.57 1.01
CA ASP A 106 49.84 -12.49 2.30
C ASP A 106 48.77 -13.59 2.42
N PHE A 107 48.00 -13.84 1.37
CA PHE A 107 47.00 -14.91 1.39
C PHE A 107 47.64 -16.31 1.52
N LEU A 108 48.73 -16.57 0.81
CA LEU A 108 49.48 -17.83 0.93
C LEU A 108 50.08 -18.01 2.34
N LEU A 109 50.51 -16.92 2.99
CA LEU A 109 50.93 -16.94 4.40
C LEU A 109 49.79 -17.33 5.33
N GLN A 110 48.59 -16.78 5.11
CA GLN A 110 47.41 -17.14 5.89
C GLN A 110 47.05 -18.63 5.70
N LEU A 111 47.12 -19.14 4.46
CA LEU A 111 46.89 -20.55 4.16
C LEU A 111 47.89 -21.49 4.84
N HIS A 112 49.17 -21.12 4.89
CA HIS A 112 50.19 -21.88 5.62
C HIS A 112 49.92 -21.87 7.13
N ARG A 113 49.61 -20.69 7.68
CA ARG A 113 49.29 -20.51 9.11
C ARG A 113 48.09 -21.33 9.55
N ASP A 114 47.10 -21.46 8.69
CA ASP A 114 45.88 -22.22 8.94
C ASP A 114 46.01 -23.71 8.55
N GLY A 115 47.20 -24.15 8.12
CA GLY A 115 47.51 -25.57 7.85
C GLY A 115 47.07 -26.11 6.49
N ILE A 116 46.58 -25.25 5.59
CA ILE A 116 46.20 -25.64 4.22
C ILE A 116 47.44 -25.91 3.36
N ILE A 117 48.50 -25.11 3.56
CA ILE A 117 49.83 -25.37 3.00
C ILE A 117 50.67 -25.99 4.10
N SER A 118 51.10 -27.25 3.90
CA SER A 118 51.64 -28.09 4.97
C SER A 118 53.07 -27.77 5.40
N SER A 119 53.90 -27.16 4.56
CA SER A 119 55.31 -26.87 4.86
C SER A 119 55.81 -25.55 4.27
N GLU A 120 56.90 -25.04 4.84
CA GLU A 120 57.57 -23.83 4.33
C GLU A 120 58.06 -24.02 2.89
N ASP A 121 58.59 -25.19 2.53
CA ASP A 121 59.01 -25.48 1.15
C ASP A 121 57.83 -25.46 0.17
N ALA A 122 56.67 -25.95 0.57
CA ALA A 122 55.45 -25.87 -0.23
C ALA A 122 54.99 -24.42 -0.39
N LEU A 123 55.06 -23.62 0.68
CA LEU A 123 54.74 -22.19 0.63
C LEU A 123 55.66 -21.43 -0.33
N GLN A 124 56.98 -21.65 -0.26
CA GLN A 124 57.94 -20.96 -1.12
C GLN A 124 57.75 -21.32 -2.60
N ARG A 125 57.52 -22.60 -2.91
CA ARG A 125 57.17 -23.02 -4.28
C ARG A 125 55.90 -22.34 -4.76
N ARG A 126 54.84 -22.36 -3.94
CA ARG A 126 53.54 -21.80 -4.30
C ARG A 126 53.59 -20.29 -4.51
N ARG A 127 54.37 -19.56 -3.70
CA ARG A 127 54.61 -18.12 -3.88
C ARG A 127 55.28 -17.82 -5.22
N LYS A 128 56.32 -18.58 -5.56
CA LYS A 128 57.02 -18.41 -6.84
C LYS A 128 56.07 -18.63 -8.02
N GLU A 129 55.28 -19.69 -7.99
CA GLU A 129 54.26 -19.99 -9.01
C GLU A 129 53.24 -18.86 -9.14
N ALA A 130 52.67 -18.37 -8.03
CA ALA A 130 51.69 -17.30 -8.06
C ALA A 130 52.27 -16.01 -8.65
N VAL A 131 53.49 -15.63 -8.24
CA VAL A 131 54.20 -14.45 -8.75
C VAL A 131 54.48 -14.57 -10.26
N GLU A 132 54.95 -15.73 -10.72
CA GLU A 132 55.20 -15.99 -12.14
C GLU A 132 53.91 -15.94 -12.96
N GLN A 133 52.81 -16.53 -12.46
CA GLN A 133 51.50 -16.48 -13.14
C GLN A 133 50.96 -15.05 -13.24
N ILE A 134 51.06 -14.25 -12.17
CA ILE A 134 50.65 -12.84 -12.18
C ILE A 134 51.46 -12.07 -13.22
N GLN A 135 52.78 -12.25 -13.27
CA GLN A 135 53.64 -11.57 -14.24
C GLN A 135 53.31 -11.97 -15.68
N ASN A 136 53.21 -13.27 -15.95
CA ASN A 136 52.97 -13.81 -17.28
C ASN A 136 51.58 -13.45 -17.84
N SER A 137 50.59 -13.27 -16.97
CA SER A 137 49.22 -12.90 -17.37
C SER A 137 48.93 -11.40 -17.27
N SER A 138 49.90 -10.58 -16.84
CA SER A 138 49.77 -9.11 -16.79
C SER A 138 49.73 -8.52 -18.20
N ARG A 139 48.92 -7.47 -18.39
CA ARG A 139 48.74 -6.83 -19.71
C ARG A 139 48.69 -5.32 -19.62
N ARG A 140 49.09 -4.65 -20.70
CA ARG A 140 48.95 -3.20 -20.84
C ARG A 140 47.49 -2.86 -21.16
N VAL A 141 46.86 -2.08 -20.29
CA VAL A 141 45.44 -1.68 -20.39
C VAL A 141 45.31 -0.18 -20.41
N LYS A 142 44.16 0.33 -20.86
CA LYS A 142 43.81 1.74 -20.71
C LYS A 142 43.39 2.01 -19.26
N VAL A 143 43.93 3.05 -18.65
CA VAL A 143 43.58 3.44 -17.27
C VAL A 143 42.15 3.95 -17.26
N GLY A 144 41.28 3.24 -16.55
CA GLY A 144 39.93 3.68 -16.26
C GLY A 144 39.90 4.68 -15.10
N ARG A 145 38.89 5.56 -15.07
CA ARG A 145 38.67 6.53 -13.98
C ARG A 145 38.62 5.90 -12.58
N ASN A 146 38.27 4.62 -12.50
CA ASN A 146 38.12 3.88 -11.24
C ASN A 146 39.25 2.86 -11.01
N ASP A 147 40.27 2.80 -11.85
CA ASP A 147 41.40 1.89 -11.66
C ASP A 147 42.36 2.41 -10.60
N HIS A 148 43.15 1.51 -10.00
CA HIS A 148 44.08 1.86 -8.93
C HIS A 148 45.53 1.60 -9.35
N PHE A 149 46.21 2.67 -9.75
CA PHE A 149 47.63 2.68 -10.13
C PHE A 149 48.35 3.79 -9.37
N PRO A 150 48.89 3.51 -8.16
CA PRO A 150 49.56 4.52 -7.35
C PRO A 150 50.85 5.06 -8.01
N ASP A 151 51.45 4.30 -8.94
CA ASP A 151 52.76 4.59 -9.53
C ASP A 151 52.70 5.34 -10.87
N ILE A 152 51.51 5.77 -11.31
CA ILE A 152 51.30 6.40 -12.62
C ILE A 152 51.22 7.92 -12.49
N LYS A 153 51.97 8.64 -13.35
CA LYS A 153 51.96 10.10 -13.40
C LYS A 153 50.65 10.62 -14.01
N ASP A 154 50.15 11.75 -13.50
CA ASP A 154 48.97 12.43 -14.03
C ASP A 154 49.11 12.65 -15.56
N GLY A 155 48.14 12.12 -16.32
CA GLY A 155 48.10 12.22 -17.79
C GLY A 155 48.50 10.96 -18.56
N GLU A 156 49.06 9.94 -17.92
CA GLU A 156 49.33 8.66 -18.57
C GLU A 156 48.03 7.86 -18.83
N MET A 157 47.83 7.47 -20.09
CA MET A 157 46.59 6.83 -20.55
C MET A 157 46.59 5.30 -20.42
N HIS A 158 47.75 4.69 -20.17
CA HIS A 158 47.93 3.23 -20.18
C HIS A 158 48.86 2.74 -19.06
N ALA A 159 48.50 1.60 -18.47
CA ALA A 159 49.17 0.98 -17.33
C ALA A 159 49.38 -0.52 -17.54
N THR A 160 50.37 -1.12 -16.90
CA THR A 160 50.45 -2.58 -16.77
C THR A 160 49.52 -3.04 -15.66
N ALA A 161 48.35 -3.56 -16.03
CA ALA A 161 47.44 -4.20 -15.09
C ALA A 161 47.94 -5.59 -14.72
N ALA A 162 47.91 -5.87 -13.42
CA ALA A 162 48.25 -7.16 -12.86
C ALA A 162 47.39 -8.27 -13.44
N GLY A 163 48.05 -9.35 -13.84
CA GLY A 163 47.45 -10.60 -14.21
C GLY A 163 46.75 -11.32 -13.05
N THR A 164 46.19 -12.49 -13.34
CA THR A 164 45.57 -13.37 -12.34
C THR A 164 46.50 -14.55 -12.03
N TRP A 165 46.21 -15.28 -10.98
CA TRP A 165 46.82 -16.58 -10.70
C TRP A 165 45.72 -17.56 -10.30
N GLU A 166 45.94 -18.83 -10.58
CA GLU A 166 44.94 -19.87 -10.37
C GLU A 166 44.97 -20.34 -8.92
N HIS A 167 43.85 -20.30 -8.22
CA HIS A 167 43.69 -20.96 -6.93
C HIS A 167 43.31 -22.44 -7.12
N SER A 168 43.87 -23.33 -6.32
CA SER A 168 43.31 -24.67 -6.16
C SER A 168 41.93 -24.60 -5.48
N ALA A 169 41.13 -25.67 -5.59
CA ALA A 169 39.81 -25.72 -4.95
C ALA A 169 39.91 -25.51 -3.42
N ALA A 170 40.93 -26.09 -2.77
CA ALA A 170 41.16 -25.93 -1.33
C ALA A 170 41.55 -24.50 -0.95
N GLU A 171 42.41 -23.86 -1.75
CA GLU A 171 42.79 -22.45 -1.56
C GLU A 171 41.56 -21.54 -1.71
N LEU A 172 40.74 -21.77 -2.75
CA LEU A 172 39.54 -20.97 -3.01
C LEU A 172 38.48 -21.15 -1.91
N GLU A 173 38.21 -22.39 -1.50
CA GLU A 173 37.25 -22.70 -0.43
C GLU A 173 37.68 -22.06 0.89
N HIS A 174 38.96 -22.13 1.25
CA HIS A 174 39.47 -21.45 2.44
C HIS A 174 39.41 -19.92 2.30
N GLY A 175 39.68 -19.39 1.11
CA GLY A 175 39.60 -17.96 0.81
C GLY A 175 38.19 -17.38 0.99
N ILE A 176 37.16 -18.04 0.47
CA ILE A 176 35.76 -17.59 0.65
C ILE A 176 35.33 -17.67 2.12
N ARG A 177 35.81 -18.70 2.85
CA ARG A 177 35.57 -18.91 4.28
C ARG A 177 36.18 -17.78 5.11
N LEU A 178 37.44 -17.45 4.88
CA LEU A 178 38.10 -16.32 5.54
C LEU A 178 37.41 -14.99 5.21
N ALA A 179 37.06 -14.74 3.95
CA ALA A 179 36.33 -13.54 3.55
C ALA A 179 34.99 -13.40 4.31
N TRP A 180 34.25 -14.50 4.52
CA TRP A 180 33.02 -14.47 5.30
C TRP A 180 33.29 -14.22 6.79
N LYS A 181 34.30 -14.87 7.38
CA LYS A 181 34.77 -14.60 8.75
C LYS A 181 35.13 -13.12 8.95
N HIS A 182 35.75 -12.51 7.95
CA HIS A 182 36.13 -11.09 7.94
C HIS A 182 34.97 -10.14 7.65
N SER A 183 33.80 -10.65 7.25
CA SER A 183 32.65 -9.84 6.88
C SER A 183 32.07 -9.12 8.10
N LYS A 184 32.46 -7.85 8.26
CA LYS A 184 32.07 -6.99 9.39
C LYS A 184 30.57 -6.68 9.50
N LYS A 185 29.79 -7.00 8.45
CA LYS A 185 28.34 -6.75 8.35
C LYS A 185 27.49 -8.01 8.57
N CYS A 186 28.10 -9.20 8.69
CA CYS A 186 27.36 -10.46 8.78
C CYS A 186 27.33 -11.00 10.21
N ILE A 187 26.13 -11.09 10.79
CA ILE A 187 25.93 -11.66 12.13
C ILE A 187 26.14 -13.19 12.14
N MET A 188 25.78 -13.88 11.06
CA MET A 188 25.85 -15.35 10.94
C MET A 188 27.26 -15.90 10.65
N ARG A 189 28.29 -15.06 10.69
CA ARG A 189 29.67 -15.46 10.38
C ARG A 189 30.30 -16.42 11.38
N SER A 190 29.64 -16.75 12.50
CA SER A 190 30.04 -17.86 13.37
C SER A 190 30.07 -19.19 12.59
N GLU A 191 29.24 -19.31 11.57
CA GLU A 191 29.11 -20.49 10.71
C GLU A 191 30.14 -20.54 9.57
N TRP A 192 31.14 -19.66 9.56
CA TRP A 192 32.05 -19.52 8.42
C TRP A 192 32.72 -20.82 7.96
N LYS A 193 32.99 -21.77 8.87
CA LYS A 193 33.59 -23.07 8.56
C LYS A 193 32.65 -24.01 7.78
N SER A 194 31.33 -23.83 7.89
CA SER A 194 30.36 -24.68 7.20
C SER A 194 30.16 -24.28 5.73
N LEU A 195 30.61 -23.07 5.34
CA LEU A 195 30.50 -22.57 3.97
C LEU A 195 31.15 -23.51 2.96
N LYS A 196 30.41 -23.85 1.90
CA LYS A 196 30.86 -24.69 0.80
C LYS A 196 31.18 -23.88 -0.44
N LEU A 197 32.16 -24.38 -1.20
CA LEU A 197 32.49 -23.90 -2.53
C LEU A 197 31.72 -24.73 -3.56
N CYS A 198 30.96 -24.05 -4.41
CA CYS A 198 30.53 -24.58 -5.70
C CYS A 198 31.39 -23.93 -6.79
N ASP A 199 32.36 -24.68 -7.32
CA ASP A 199 33.33 -24.17 -8.28
C ASP A 199 32.78 -24.20 -9.72
N LEU A 200 32.38 -23.03 -10.21
CA LEU A 200 31.84 -22.81 -11.55
C LEU A 200 32.79 -21.99 -12.43
N ARG A 201 34.10 -21.97 -12.12
CA ARG A 201 35.11 -21.17 -12.84
C ARG A 201 35.33 -21.61 -14.29
N HIS A 202 34.78 -22.74 -14.70
CA HIS A 202 34.80 -23.25 -16.07
C HIS A 202 33.67 -22.69 -16.95
N ILE A 203 32.64 -22.07 -16.35
CA ILE A 203 31.46 -21.57 -17.07
C ILE A 203 31.73 -20.19 -17.67
N THR A 204 31.60 -20.04 -19.00
CA THR A 204 32.00 -18.81 -19.71
C THR A 204 30.90 -18.18 -20.57
N SER A 205 29.73 -18.80 -20.69
CA SER A 205 28.56 -18.22 -21.38
C SER A 205 27.47 -17.78 -20.41
N SER A 206 26.73 -16.73 -20.76
CA SER A 206 25.65 -16.21 -19.92
C SER A 206 24.53 -17.23 -19.75
N LYS A 207 24.21 -17.99 -20.81
CA LYS A 207 23.19 -19.05 -20.74
C LYS A 207 23.55 -20.13 -19.71
N GLU A 208 24.78 -20.64 -19.76
CA GLU A 208 25.24 -21.66 -18.80
C GLU A 208 25.35 -21.10 -17.38
N MET A 209 25.77 -19.84 -17.22
CA MET A 209 25.77 -19.19 -15.91
C MET A 209 24.40 -19.25 -15.25
N GLY A 210 23.34 -18.93 -16.01
CA GLY A 210 21.97 -18.97 -15.52
C GLY A 210 21.49 -20.38 -15.17
N SER A 211 21.63 -21.34 -16.10
CA SER A 211 21.15 -22.71 -15.90
C SER A 211 21.89 -23.45 -14.79
N CYS A 212 23.24 -23.37 -14.77
CA CYS A 212 24.04 -24.05 -13.75
C CYS A 212 23.85 -23.42 -12.37
N LEU A 213 23.70 -22.09 -12.28
CA LEU A 213 23.41 -21.45 -10.98
C LEU A 213 22.08 -21.94 -10.42
N LEU A 214 21.03 -22.05 -11.24
CA LEU A 214 19.72 -22.49 -10.78
C LEU A 214 19.76 -23.94 -10.26
N GLU A 215 20.38 -24.85 -11.03
CA GLU A 215 20.55 -26.25 -10.65
C GLU A 215 21.31 -26.39 -9.32
N LYS A 216 22.48 -25.73 -9.21
CA LYS A 216 23.32 -25.82 -8.01
C LYS A 216 22.72 -25.08 -6.81
N ALA A 217 21.94 -24.02 -7.05
CA ALA A 217 21.17 -23.36 -6.00
C ALA A 217 20.06 -24.26 -5.44
N GLN A 218 19.42 -25.08 -6.28
CA GLN A 218 18.45 -26.06 -5.81
C GLN A 218 19.10 -27.14 -4.94
N GLU A 219 20.29 -27.64 -5.32
CA GLU A 219 21.08 -28.57 -4.51
C GLU A 219 21.45 -27.96 -3.15
N ALA A 220 21.92 -26.71 -3.14
CA ALA A 220 22.29 -26.00 -1.91
C ALA A 220 21.07 -25.67 -1.01
N PHE A 221 19.91 -25.45 -1.61
CA PHE A 221 18.67 -25.21 -0.87
C PHE A 221 18.19 -26.46 -0.11
N ASN A 222 18.48 -27.65 -0.64
CA ASN A 222 18.33 -28.93 0.07
C ASN A 222 16.98 -29.08 0.78
N ASN A 223 15.88 -28.84 0.06
CA ASN A 223 14.50 -28.90 0.57
C ASN A 223 14.24 -28.09 1.85
N GLY A 224 14.94 -26.97 2.03
CA GLY A 224 14.80 -26.09 3.19
C GLY A 224 15.88 -26.25 4.25
N ASP A 225 16.61 -27.38 4.29
CA ASP A 225 17.80 -27.53 5.15
C ASP A 225 19.05 -26.99 4.46
N ILE A 226 19.06 -25.66 4.32
CA ILE A 226 19.98 -24.92 3.46
C ILE A 226 21.44 -25.17 3.86
N LEU A 227 22.24 -25.55 2.87
CA LEU A 227 23.69 -25.66 2.93
C LEU A 227 24.33 -24.33 2.49
N PRO A 228 25.00 -23.56 3.37
CA PRO A 228 25.65 -22.32 2.99
C PRO A 228 26.66 -22.55 1.87
N THR A 229 26.42 -21.92 0.72
CA THR A 229 27.19 -22.19 -0.49
C THR A 229 27.50 -20.91 -1.24
N VAL A 230 28.75 -20.75 -1.69
CA VAL A 230 29.15 -19.72 -2.66
C VAL A 230 29.34 -20.38 -4.03
N PHE A 231 28.70 -19.82 -5.04
CA PHE A 231 28.83 -20.24 -6.44
C PHE A 231 29.87 -19.34 -7.10
N VAL A 232 31.05 -19.86 -7.43
CA VAL A 232 32.16 -19.02 -7.92
C VAL A 232 32.32 -19.17 -9.43
N PHE A 233 31.99 -18.11 -10.16
CA PHE A 233 32.22 -17.99 -11.61
C PHE A 233 33.66 -17.54 -11.93
N PRO A 234 34.09 -17.57 -13.21
CA PRO A 234 35.47 -17.22 -13.55
C PRO A 234 35.90 -15.85 -13.00
N PRO A 235 37.15 -15.71 -12.53
CA PRO A 235 37.67 -14.42 -12.12
C PRO A 235 37.80 -13.49 -13.33
N ARG A 236 37.79 -12.19 -13.08
CA ARG A 236 38.09 -11.25 -14.17
C ARG A 236 39.55 -11.32 -14.58
N THR A 237 39.81 -10.99 -15.84
CA THR A 237 41.17 -10.81 -16.37
C THR A 237 41.50 -9.33 -16.58
N PRO A 238 42.77 -8.96 -16.82
CA PRO A 238 43.16 -7.56 -17.03
C PRO A 238 42.39 -6.87 -18.16
N GLY A 239 41.87 -5.67 -17.90
CA GLY A 239 41.09 -4.90 -18.88
C GLY A 239 39.63 -5.31 -19.03
N GLN A 240 39.23 -6.42 -18.41
CA GLN A 240 37.85 -6.90 -18.39
C GLN A 240 37.11 -6.48 -17.12
N SER A 241 35.79 -6.42 -17.22
CA SER A 241 34.91 -6.23 -16.06
C SER A 241 34.79 -7.49 -15.21
N GLY A 242 34.79 -8.66 -15.85
CA GLY A 242 34.39 -9.94 -15.26
C GLY A 242 32.88 -10.19 -15.38
N PRO A 243 32.44 -11.44 -15.15
CA PRO A 243 31.03 -11.80 -15.17
C PRO A 243 30.23 -11.02 -14.12
N MET A 244 28.95 -10.77 -14.42
CA MET A 244 28.01 -10.08 -13.55
C MET A 244 26.63 -10.73 -13.54
N ILE A 245 25.85 -10.43 -12.51
CA ILE A 245 24.44 -10.82 -12.37
C ILE A 245 23.64 -9.55 -12.09
N TRP A 246 22.52 -9.35 -12.79
CA TRP A 246 21.70 -8.16 -12.63
C TRP A 246 20.87 -8.21 -11.35
N ASN A 247 20.37 -9.38 -10.96
CA ASN A 247 19.55 -9.48 -9.76
C ASN A 247 20.36 -9.11 -8.51
N HIS A 248 19.75 -8.41 -7.56
CA HIS A 248 20.38 -8.13 -6.25
C HIS A 248 20.47 -9.40 -5.40
N GLN A 249 19.40 -10.20 -5.46
CA GLN A 249 19.29 -11.53 -4.88
C GLN A 249 18.76 -12.49 -5.95
N LEU A 250 19.14 -13.77 -5.90
CA LEU A 250 18.63 -14.80 -6.80
C LEU A 250 17.11 -14.94 -6.68
N LEU A 251 16.61 -14.94 -5.45
CA LEU A 251 15.18 -15.02 -5.13
C LEU A 251 14.70 -13.64 -4.71
N ALA A 252 13.93 -12.97 -5.57
CA ALA A 252 13.38 -11.65 -5.32
C ALA A 252 12.04 -11.47 -6.03
N PHE A 253 11.13 -10.72 -5.41
CA PHE A 253 9.86 -10.39 -6.04
C PHE A 253 9.99 -9.21 -7.00
N ALA A 254 9.20 -9.22 -8.08
CA ALA A 254 9.06 -8.11 -9.01
C ALA A 254 8.39 -6.90 -8.33
N GLY A 255 8.61 -5.72 -8.89
CA GLY A 255 7.95 -4.48 -8.49
C GLY A 255 7.41 -3.76 -9.71
N TYR A 256 6.09 -3.70 -9.87
CA TYR A 256 5.42 -3.11 -11.02
C TYR A 256 4.82 -1.75 -10.67
N ARG A 257 5.14 -0.73 -11.46
CA ARG A 257 4.51 0.58 -11.34
C ARG A 257 3.16 0.57 -12.06
N ASN A 258 2.08 0.88 -11.34
CA ASN A 258 0.74 1.04 -11.89
C ASN A 258 0.57 2.45 -12.49
N HIS A 259 -0.50 2.65 -13.26
CA HIS A 259 -0.79 3.93 -13.94
C HIS A 259 -1.07 5.09 -12.97
N ASP A 260 -1.59 4.80 -11.78
CA ASP A 260 -1.88 5.76 -10.71
C ASP A 260 -0.63 6.10 -9.85
N GLY A 261 0.53 5.52 -10.19
CA GLY A 261 1.78 5.69 -9.46
C GLY A 261 1.95 4.74 -8.26
N SER A 262 0.95 3.92 -7.93
CA SER A 262 1.09 2.85 -6.92
C SER A 262 2.02 1.74 -7.42
N ILE A 263 2.54 0.93 -6.50
CA ILE A 263 3.46 -0.18 -6.82
C ILE A 263 2.81 -1.48 -6.38
N LEU A 264 2.77 -2.47 -7.30
CA LEU A 264 2.44 -3.86 -6.99
C LEU A 264 3.74 -4.67 -6.82
N GLY A 265 3.84 -5.43 -5.73
CA GLY A 265 5.04 -6.21 -5.42
C GLY A 265 6.05 -5.41 -4.61
N ASP A 266 7.34 -5.65 -4.83
CA ASP A 266 8.40 -5.06 -4.03
C ASP A 266 8.92 -3.73 -4.61
N PRO A 267 8.70 -2.58 -3.94
CA PRO A 267 9.19 -1.28 -4.42
C PRO A 267 10.72 -1.22 -4.61
N MET A 268 11.49 -1.99 -3.83
CA MET A 268 12.95 -2.02 -3.95
C MET A 268 13.41 -2.52 -5.32
N ASN A 269 12.61 -3.35 -5.99
CA ASN A 269 12.99 -4.00 -7.24
C ASN A 269 12.35 -3.36 -8.48
N VAL A 270 11.70 -2.19 -8.37
CA VAL A 270 11.04 -1.56 -9.53
C VAL A 270 12.03 -1.26 -10.65
N GLU A 271 13.17 -0.64 -10.35
CA GLU A 271 14.19 -0.34 -11.39
C GLU A 271 14.77 -1.61 -12.04
N LEU A 272 14.91 -2.68 -11.26
CA LEU A 272 15.39 -3.98 -11.76
C LEU A 272 14.32 -4.63 -12.64
N THR A 273 13.06 -4.62 -12.21
CA THR A 273 11.91 -5.14 -12.96
C THR A 273 11.78 -4.42 -14.30
N ASP A 274 11.81 -3.09 -14.29
CA ASP A 274 11.75 -2.26 -15.51
C ASP A 274 12.89 -2.63 -16.49
N ALA A 275 14.12 -2.81 -15.99
CA ALA A 275 15.26 -3.21 -16.82
C ALA A 275 15.13 -4.64 -17.39
N ILE A 276 14.55 -5.57 -16.64
CA ILE A 276 14.33 -6.96 -17.08
C ILE A 276 13.18 -7.04 -18.11
N LEU A 277 12.13 -6.22 -17.94
CA LEU A 277 11.08 -6.03 -18.94
C LEU A 277 11.65 -5.45 -20.24
N GLU A 278 12.48 -4.40 -20.14
CA GLU A 278 13.21 -3.82 -21.30
C GLU A 278 14.10 -4.85 -22.01
N LEU A 279 14.62 -5.85 -21.29
CA LEU A 279 15.44 -6.93 -21.86
C LEU A 279 14.59 -7.99 -22.59
N GLY A 280 13.27 -7.98 -22.41
CA GLY A 280 12.34 -8.89 -23.09
C GLY A 280 11.69 -9.94 -22.19
N TRP A 281 11.72 -9.78 -20.87
CA TRP A 281 10.95 -10.65 -19.99
C TRP A 281 9.45 -10.39 -20.14
N GLU A 282 8.69 -11.46 -20.33
CA GLU A 282 7.23 -11.42 -20.28
C GLU A 282 6.77 -11.80 -18.86
N PRO A 283 6.23 -10.84 -18.08
CA PRO A 283 5.72 -11.14 -16.75
C PRO A 283 4.45 -11.99 -16.84
N PRO A 284 4.04 -12.67 -15.74
CA PRO A 284 2.79 -13.43 -15.71
C PRO A 284 1.61 -12.59 -16.20
N ALA A 285 0.74 -13.19 -17.02
CA ALA A 285 -0.46 -12.52 -17.53
C ALA A 285 -1.33 -11.96 -16.39
N PHE A 286 -1.45 -12.73 -15.31
CA PHE A 286 -2.02 -12.28 -14.05
C PHE A 286 -0.89 -11.93 -13.07
N ARG A 287 -0.50 -10.65 -13.06
CA ARG A 287 0.55 -10.14 -12.16
C ARG A 287 0.08 -10.11 -10.72
N THR A 288 0.97 -10.49 -9.81
CA THR A 288 0.75 -10.47 -8.36
C THR A 288 1.91 -9.78 -7.65
N GLN A 289 1.70 -9.42 -6.38
CA GLN A 289 2.76 -8.89 -5.53
C GLN A 289 3.82 -9.93 -5.14
N TRP A 290 3.59 -11.21 -5.45
CA TRP A 290 4.47 -12.33 -5.13
C TRP A 290 5.11 -12.97 -6.37
N ASP A 291 5.12 -12.26 -7.50
CA ASP A 291 5.76 -12.73 -8.73
C ASP A 291 7.28 -12.73 -8.57
N VAL A 292 7.93 -13.88 -8.76
CA VAL A 292 9.38 -14.00 -8.60
C VAL A 292 10.07 -13.55 -9.90
N LEU A 293 11.08 -12.69 -9.78
CA LEU A 293 11.87 -12.23 -10.92
C LEU A 293 12.68 -13.37 -11.53
N PRO A 294 12.85 -13.42 -12.87
CA PRO A 294 13.80 -14.32 -13.49
C PRO A 294 15.23 -13.88 -13.16
N LEU A 295 16.17 -14.80 -13.27
CA LEU A 295 17.59 -14.51 -13.12
C LEU A 295 18.14 -13.93 -14.43
N VAL A 296 18.91 -12.85 -14.35
CA VAL A 296 19.64 -12.29 -15.50
C VAL A 296 21.14 -12.33 -15.23
N THR A 297 21.82 -13.18 -15.98
CA THR A 297 23.26 -13.39 -15.91
C THR A 297 23.96 -12.81 -17.13
N MET A 298 25.20 -12.36 -16.96
CA MET A 298 25.98 -11.72 -18.02
C MET A 298 27.44 -12.15 -17.86
N ALA A 299 27.86 -13.14 -18.65
CA ALA A 299 29.26 -13.53 -18.73
C ALA A 299 30.09 -12.41 -19.36
N GLU A 300 31.41 -12.42 -19.10
CA GLU A 300 32.29 -11.40 -19.65
C GLU A 300 32.32 -11.47 -21.17
N GLY A 301 32.11 -10.32 -21.82
CA GLY A 301 32.07 -10.22 -23.29
C GLY A 301 30.74 -10.63 -23.93
N ASP A 302 29.91 -11.39 -23.22
CA ASP A 302 28.64 -11.93 -23.69
C ASP A 302 27.46 -10.97 -23.42
N ASP A 303 26.28 -11.31 -23.94
CA ASP A 303 25.05 -10.56 -23.76
C ASP A 303 24.21 -11.14 -22.60
N PRO A 304 23.47 -10.29 -21.85
CA PRO A 304 22.70 -10.75 -20.70
C PRO A 304 21.59 -11.72 -21.10
N VAL A 305 21.46 -12.83 -20.38
CA VAL A 305 20.47 -13.88 -20.65
C VAL A 305 19.48 -13.98 -19.48
N ILE A 306 18.19 -13.96 -19.83
CA ILE A 306 17.09 -14.20 -18.89
C ILE A 306 16.93 -15.72 -18.71
N THR A 307 17.02 -16.18 -17.48
CA THR A 307 16.75 -17.56 -17.07
C THR A 307 15.49 -17.57 -16.20
N PRO A 308 14.38 -18.19 -16.67
CA PRO A 308 13.16 -18.30 -15.88
C PRO A 308 13.40 -19.04 -14.56
N LEU A 309 12.69 -18.61 -13.51
CA LEU A 309 12.75 -19.24 -12.19
C LEU A 309 11.35 -19.72 -11.81
N SER A 310 11.19 -21.03 -11.57
CA SER A 310 9.90 -21.60 -11.15
C SER A 310 9.76 -21.55 -9.63
N GLN A 311 8.55 -21.24 -9.16
CA GLN A 311 8.17 -21.32 -7.74
C GLN A 311 8.14 -22.77 -7.22
N ASP A 312 8.10 -23.78 -8.10
CA ASP A 312 8.14 -25.19 -7.71
C ASP A 312 9.51 -25.60 -7.15
N ILE A 313 10.58 -24.94 -7.61
CA ILE A 313 11.96 -25.20 -7.17
C ILE A 313 12.21 -24.58 -5.79
N PHE A 314 11.68 -23.38 -5.58
CA PHE A 314 11.79 -22.64 -4.32
C PHE A 314 10.39 -22.22 -3.83
N PRO A 315 9.65 -23.13 -3.18
CA PRO A 315 8.30 -22.84 -2.71
C PRO A 315 8.29 -21.63 -1.77
N LEU A 316 7.34 -20.72 -1.99
CA LEU A 316 7.17 -19.55 -1.12
C LEU A 316 6.66 -19.98 0.25
N VAL A 317 7.26 -19.44 1.31
CA VAL A 317 6.78 -19.63 2.68
C VAL A 317 5.56 -18.74 2.90
N HIS A 318 4.41 -19.34 3.22
CA HIS A 318 3.20 -18.62 3.57
C HIS A 318 3.25 -18.20 5.04
N VAL A 319 3.16 -16.89 5.32
CA VAL A 319 3.24 -16.39 6.70
C VAL A 319 1.89 -16.61 7.38
N LYS A 320 1.90 -17.49 8.37
CA LYS A 320 0.78 -17.97 9.17
C LYS A 320 1.05 -17.72 10.66
N HIS A 321 -0.01 -17.75 11.45
CA HIS A 321 0.08 -17.56 12.89
C HIS A 321 -0.74 -18.62 13.65
N PRO A 322 -0.18 -19.33 14.64
CA PRO A 322 -0.88 -20.42 15.34
C PRO A 322 -2.13 -19.95 16.10
N HIS A 323 -2.08 -18.77 16.74
CA HIS A 323 -3.22 -18.21 17.48
C HIS A 323 -4.15 -17.30 16.66
N TYR A 324 -3.70 -16.80 15.51
CA TYR A 324 -4.39 -15.81 14.68
C TYR A 324 -4.46 -16.29 13.22
N GLY A 325 -4.74 -17.59 13.02
CA GLY A 325 -4.59 -18.26 11.74
C GLY A 325 -5.39 -17.61 10.62
N LEU A 326 -6.70 -17.42 10.81
CA LEU A 326 -7.56 -16.77 9.82
C LEU A 326 -7.15 -15.30 9.59
N GLN A 327 -6.79 -14.58 10.65
CA GLN A 327 -6.37 -13.18 10.57
C GLN A 327 -5.11 -13.01 9.71
N PHE A 328 -4.14 -13.92 9.81
CA PHE A 328 -2.93 -13.90 8.99
C PHE A 328 -3.17 -14.43 7.57
N GLU A 329 -4.04 -15.43 7.38
CA GLU A 329 -4.47 -15.84 6.03
C GLU A 329 -5.12 -14.68 5.26
N LYS A 330 -5.90 -13.83 5.95
CA LYS A 330 -6.47 -12.59 5.38
C LYS A 330 -5.44 -11.54 4.97
N LEU A 331 -4.21 -11.60 5.47
CA LEU A 331 -3.13 -10.73 4.99
C LEU A 331 -2.48 -11.26 3.71
N GLY A 332 -2.58 -12.57 3.44
CA GLY A 332 -2.04 -13.19 2.23
C GLY A 332 -0.52 -13.05 2.08
N LEU A 333 0.21 -12.89 3.19
CA LEU A 333 1.66 -12.65 3.22
C LEU A 333 2.45 -13.89 2.85
N ARG A 334 3.49 -13.70 2.04
CA ARG A 334 4.40 -14.76 1.60
C ARG A 334 5.82 -14.21 1.58
N TRP A 335 6.80 -15.11 1.64
CA TRP A 335 8.20 -14.72 1.39
C TRP A 335 8.97 -15.82 0.66
N VAL A 336 10.08 -15.44 0.02
CA VAL A 336 11.02 -16.41 -0.57
C VAL A 336 11.73 -17.19 0.55
N PRO A 337 12.10 -18.46 0.32
CA PRO A 337 12.55 -19.34 1.40
C PRO A 337 14.03 -19.13 1.81
N SER A 338 14.84 -18.43 1.01
CA SER A 338 16.27 -18.26 1.30
C SER A 338 16.81 -16.92 0.78
N PRO A 339 17.69 -16.23 1.53
CA PRO A 339 18.47 -15.12 1.01
C PRO A 339 19.61 -15.66 0.15
N ALA A 340 19.67 -15.18 -1.09
CA ALA A 340 20.72 -15.57 -2.02
C ALA A 340 21.33 -14.32 -2.68
N LEU A 341 22.34 -13.72 -2.06
CA LEU A 341 22.97 -12.47 -2.51
C LEU A 341 23.79 -12.70 -3.78
N SER A 342 23.53 -11.95 -4.86
CA SER A 342 24.14 -12.21 -6.18
C SER A 342 24.95 -11.06 -6.77
N ARG A 343 24.93 -9.86 -6.17
CA ARG A 343 25.76 -8.70 -6.58
C ARG A 343 27.06 -8.51 -5.77
N LEU A 344 27.48 -9.55 -5.07
CA LEU A 344 28.73 -9.55 -4.32
C LEU A 344 29.77 -10.38 -5.08
N GLY A 345 31.03 -9.97 -4.92
CA GLY A 345 32.23 -10.62 -5.42
C GLY A 345 33.25 -10.85 -4.30
N PHE A 346 34.29 -11.63 -4.56
CA PHE A 346 35.39 -11.87 -3.62
C PHE A 346 36.71 -11.32 -4.18
N ASP A 347 37.51 -10.73 -3.29
CA ASP A 347 38.92 -10.40 -3.53
C ASP A 347 39.79 -11.29 -2.63
N ILE A 348 40.41 -12.29 -3.23
CA ILE A 348 41.17 -13.36 -2.54
C ILE A 348 42.58 -13.37 -3.13
N GLY A 349 43.59 -13.03 -2.33
CA GLY A 349 44.99 -13.04 -2.80
C GLY A 349 45.23 -12.17 -4.05
N GLY A 350 44.48 -11.09 -4.22
CA GLY A 350 44.55 -10.24 -5.40
C GLY A 350 43.70 -10.71 -6.60
N VAL A 351 43.15 -11.93 -6.58
CA VAL A 351 42.23 -12.45 -7.60
C VAL A 351 40.81 -11.94 -7.33
N GLN A 352 40.19 -11.35 -8.35
CA GLN A 352 38.86 -10.75 -8.24
C GLN A 352 37.79 -11.62 -8.91
N TYR A 353 37.00 -12.31 -8.09
CA TYR A 353 35.82 -13.06 -8.51
C TYR A 353 34.60 -12.14 -8.46
N THR A 354 34.10 -11.70 -9.62
CA THR A 354 33.12 -10.59 -9.69
C THR A 354 31.66 -11.03 -9.63
N ALA A 355 31.37 -12.29 -9.95
CA ALA A 355 30.07 -12.91 -9.81
C ALA A 355 30.20 -14.11 -8.87
N THR A 356 29.81 -13.93 -7.61
CA THR A 356 29.87 -15.00 -6.61
C THR A 356 28.59 -15.04 -5.78
N PRO A 357 27.47 -15.53 -6.34
CA PRO A 357 26.25 -15.70 -5.56
C PRO A 357 26.51 -16.49 -4.29
N PHE A 358 25.91 -16.05 -3.19
CA PHE A 358 25.97 -16.70 -1.88
C PHE A 358 24.56 -17.03 -1.44
N MET A 359 24.28 -18.30 -1.18
CA MET A 359 23.03 -18.77 -0.59
C MET A 359 23.25 -19.09 0.89
N GLY A 360 22.39 -18.54 1.74
CA GLY A 360 22.33 -18.82 3.18
C GLY A 360 20.89 -18.98 3.64
N TRP A 361 20.61 -18.76 4.92
CA TRP A 361 19.26 -18.73 5.46
C TRP A 361 18.96 -17.38 6.10
N PHE A 362 17.68 -17.06 6.24
CA PHE A 362 17.24 -15.79 6.81
C PHE A 362 17.40 -15.76 8.32
N MET A 363 17.60 -14.55 8.85
CA MET A 363 17.24 -14.19 10.21
C MET A 363 15.83 -13.59 10.23
N ASP A 364 15.01 -13.92 11.23
CA ASP A 364 13.62 -13.47 11.39
C ASP A 364 13.40 -11.96 11.11
N ALA A 365 14.27 -11.11 11.65
CA ALA A 365 14.14 -9.66 11.54
C ALA A 365 14.42 -9.12 10.13
N GLU A 366 15.09 -9.87 9.25
CA GLU A 366 15.22 -9.48 7.84
C GLU A 366 13.83 -9.40 7.19
N ILE A 367 12.94 -10.34 7.52
CA ILE A 367 11.59 -10.39 6.94
C ILE A 367 10.59 -9.63 7.81
N GLY A 368 10.50 -9.99 9.09
CA GLY A 368 9.48 -9.52 10.03
C GLY A 368 9.67 -8.08 10.52
N VAL A 369 10.84 -7.47 10.27
CA VAL A 369 11.14 -6.09 10.67
C VAL A 369 11.58 -5.21 9.51
N ARG A 370 12.19 -5.76 8.45
CA ARG A 370 12.63 -4.97 7.29
C ARG A 370 11.73 -5.18 6.09
N ASP A 371 11.72 -6.36 5.50
CA ASP A 371 11.08 -6.60 4.21
C ASP A 371 9.58 -6.34 4.22
N LEU A 372 8.86 -6.90 5.21
CA LEU A 372 7.41 -6.74 5.31
C LEU A 372 7.00 -5.38 5.92
N VAL A 373 7.89 -4.74 6.68
CA VAL A 373 7.53 -3.65 7.59
C VAL A 373 8.02 -2.27 7.15
N ASP A 374 9.19 -2.17 6.50
CA ASP A 374 9.73 -0.89 6.07
C ASP A 374 8.71 -0.15 5.19
N ARG A 375 8.56 1.17 5.42
CA ARG A 375 7.58 2.01 4.72
C ARG A 375 7.80 2.07 3.20
N GLU A 376 9.05 1.95 2.78
CA GLU A 376 9.47 1.94 1.38
C GLU A 376 9.48 0.51 0.80
N ARG A 377 8.93 -0.48 1.53
CA ARG A 377 8.79 -1.88 1.11
C ARG A 377 7.30 -2.26 1.14
N TYR A 378 6.91 -3.34 1.82
CA TYR A 378 5.50 -3.78 1.86
C TYR A 378 4.64 -3.06 2.89
N ASN A 379 5.25 -2.40 3.90
CA ASN A 379 4.55 -1.58 4.89
C ASN A 379 3.29 -2.25 5.51
N VAL A 380 3.37 -3.52 5.93
CA VAL A 380 2.18 -4.31 6.31
C VAL A 380 1.67 -4.03 7.73
N LEU A 381 2.44 -3.35 8.59
CA LEU A 381 2.07 -3.16 10.00
C LEU A 381 0.68 -2.55 10.22
N PRO A 382 0.22 -1.53 9.47
CA PRO A 382 -1.14 -1.02 9.62
C PRO A 382 -2.21 -2.10 9.39
N SER A 383 -1.99 -3.00 8.42
CA SER A 383 -2.87 -4.14 8.16
C SER A 383 -2.82 -5.16 9.29
N VAL A 384 -1.63 -5.45 9.83
CA VAL A 384 -1.46 -6.34 11.00
C VAL A 384 -2.22 -5.81 12.22
N VAL A 385 -2.11 -4.50 12.51
CA VAL A 385 -2.88 -3.84 13.59
C VAL A 385 -4.38 -4.05 13.42
N ASN A 386 -4.89 -3.95 12.19
CA ASN A 386 -6.30 -4.12 11.88
C ASN A 386 -6.77 -5.56 12.06
N VAL A 387 -6.06 -6.55 11.49
CA VAL A 387 -6.50 -7.95 11.54
C VAL A 387 -6.40 -8.54 12.95
N LEU A 388 -5.43 -8.08 13.75
CA LEU A 388 -5.32 -8.46 15.16
C LEU A 388 -6.35 -7.77 16.06
N GLY A 389 -7.12 -6.81 15.52
CA GLY A 389 -8.14 -6.09 16.28
C GLY A 389 -7.54 -5.27 17.43
N LEU A 390 -6.30 -4.81 17.31
CA LEU A 390 -5.60 -4.07 18.38
C LEU A 390 -6.26 -2.71 18.68
N ARG A 391 -7.12 -2.23 17.78
CA ARG A 391 -7.89 -0.99 17.91
C ARG A 391 -9.39 -1.24 17.69
N LYS A 392 -10.24 -0.61 18.50
CA LYS A 392 -11.71 -0.71 18.41
C LYS A 392 -12.26 0.49 17.62
N SER A 393 -12.46 0.34 16.31
CA SER A 393 -13.01 1.35 15.37
C SER A 393 -12.29 2.71 15.42
N ALA A 394 -11.67 3.16 14.32
CA ALA A 394 -10.96 4.44 14.38
C ALA A 394 -10.83 5.15 13.03
N PRO A 395 -10.60 6.48 13.08
CA PRO A 395 -9.94 7.23 12.00
C PRO A 395 -8.59 6.58 11.59
N ASP A 396 -7.91 7.14 10.60
CA ASP A 396 -6.69 6.57 10.02
C ASP A 396 -5.64 6.27 11.12
N LEU A 397 -4.77 5.26 10.95
CA LEU A 397 -3.73 4.97 11.94
C LEU A 397 -2.77 6.15 12.14
N GLU A 398 -2.67 7.03 11.14
CA GLU A 398 -1.92 8.29 11.24
C GLU A 398 -2.67 9.38 12.05
N ASP A 399 -3.97 9.21 12.31
CA ASP A 399 -4.80 10.15 13.07
C ASP A 399 -4.79 9.87 14.59
N VAL A 400 -4.26 8.72 15.04
CA VAL A 400 -4.20 8.38 16.47
C VAL A 400 -3.00 9.06 17.17
N PRO A 401 -3.08 9.33 18.48
CA PRO A 401 -1.97 9.93 19.23
C PRO A 401 -0.66 9.14 19.08
N GLU A 402 0.47 9.84 19.05
CA GLU A 402 1.76 9.21 18.71
C GLU A 402 2.18 8.07 19.64
N TYR A 403 1.89 8.20 20.95
CA TYR A 403 2.18 7.14 21.93
C TYR A 403 1.34 5.87 21.70
N GLU A 404 0.09 6.04 21.28
CA GLU A 404 -0.81 4.92 20.98
C GLU A 404 -0.39 4.25 19.67
N ARG A 405 -0.06 5.06 18.65
CA ARG A 405 0.48 4.56 17.37
C ARG A 405 1.75 3.74 17.59
N LEU A 406 2.67 4.21 18.43
CA LEU A 406 3.87 3.47 18.81
C LEU A 406 3.50 2.11 19.43
N ALA A 407 2.65 2.10 20.46
CA ALA A 407 2.24 0.86 21.13
C ALA A 407 1.57 -0.14 20.18
N LEU A 408 0.69 0.33 19.29
CA LEU A 408 0.00 -0.50 18.29
C LEU A 408 0.99 -1.11 17.29
N LEU A 409 1.87 -0.28 16.70
CA LEU A 409 2.84 -0.73 15.71
C LEU A 409 3.89 -1.68 16.32
N SER A 410 4.38 -1.40 17.53
CA SER A 410 5.32 -2.28 18.22
C SER A 410 4.71 -3.64 18.53
N ARG A 411 3.45 -3.69 18.99
CA ARG A 411 2.75 -4.97 19.24
C ARG A 411 2.54 -5.75 17.94
N ALA A 412 2.08 -5.08 16.89
CA ALA A 412 1.89 -5.70 15.58
C ALA A 412 3.20 -6.26 15.00
N GLN A 413 4.30 -5.53 15.14
CA GLN A 413 5.63 -5.95 14.69
C GLN A 413 6.10 -7.21 15.42
N THR A 414 5.92 -7.28 16.75
CA THR A 414 6.28 -8.46 17.53
C THR A 414 5.52 -9.70 17.07
N GLU A 415 4.19 -9.60 16.90
CA GLU A 415 3.36 -10.72 16.43
C GLU A 415 3.70 -11.13 14.99
N LEU A 416 4.01 -10.17 14.11
CA LEU A 416 4.45 -10.46 12.74
C LEU A 416 5.79 -11.18 12.71
N ASN A 417 6.77 -10.73 13.49
CA ASN A 417 8.09 -11.35 13.55
C ASN A 417 8.01 -12.79 14.09
N PHE A 418 7.17 -13.02 15.10
CA PHE A 418 6.84 -14.37 15.58
C PHE A 418 6.20 -15.23 14.48
N ALA A 419 5.20 -14.70 13.77
CA ALA A 419 4.53 -15.41 12.68
C ALA A 419 5.50 -15.82 11.57
N VAL A 420 6.43 -14.94 11.19
CA VAL A 420 7.48 -15.23 10.21
C VAL A 420 8.31 -16.43 10.66
N TYR A 421 8.90 -16.38 11.87
CA TYR A 421 9.74 -17.47 12.36
C TYR A 421 8.98 -18.80 12.43
N TRP A 422 7.78 -18.78 13.03
CA TRP A 422 6.92 -19.95 13.12
C TRP A 422 6.61 -20.56 11.75
N SER A 423 6.34 -19.71 10.75
CA SER A 423 5.98 -20.17 9.40
C SER A 423 7.15 -20.84 8.68
N PHE A 424 8.37 -20.32 8.85
CA PHE A 424 9.57 -20.94 8.28
C PHE A 424 9.84 -22.31 8.92
N GLU A 425 9.69 -22.40 10.24
CA GLU A 425 9.78 -23.67 10.96
C GLU A 425 8.75 -24.69 10.47
N GLN A 426 7.48 -24.30 10.31
CA GLN A 426 6.43 -25.18 9.78
C GLN A 426 6.64 -25.57 8.32
N ALA A 427 7.30 -24.72 7.54
CA ALA A 427 7.66 -25.02 6.15
C ALA A 427 8.89 -25.93 6.03
N GLY A 428 9.56 -26.28 7.14
CA GLY A 428 10.81 -27.05 7.12
C GLY A 428 11.99 -26.26 6.54
N VAL A 429 11.92 -24.93 6.55
CA VAL A 429 12.95 -24.04 5.98
C VAL A 429 13.77 -23.43 7.10
N ARG A 430 15.09 -23.59 7.00
CA ARG A 430 16.05 -23.07 7.98
C ARG A 430 15.91 -21.55 8.15
N MET A 431 15.84 -21.11 9.40
CA MET A 431 15.84 -19.69 9.81
C MET A 431 16.50 -19.57 11.18
N SER A 432 17.07 -18.41 11.50
CA SER A 432 17.55 -18.07 12.85
C SER A 432 16.74 -16.93 13.44
N ASP A 433 16.46 -16.98 14.74
CA ASP A 433 15.93 -15.81 15.44
C ASP A 433 17.07 -14.85 15.82
N SER A 434 16.73 -13.56 15.93
CA SER A 434 17.68 -12.49 16.20
C SER A 434 18.41 -12.61 17.56
N LEU A 435 17.80 -13.23 18.57
CA LEU A 435 18.40 -13.37 19.91
C LEU A 435 19.45 -14.48 19.91
N THR A 436 19.14 -15.62 19.30
CA THR A 436 20.07 -16.74 19.15
C THR A 436 21.22 -16.36 18.23
N ALA A 437 20.94 -15.77 17.05
CA ALA A 437 21.98 -15.31 16.13
C ALA A 437 22.94 -14.31 16.81
N SER A 438 22.39 -13.38 17.58
CA SER A 438 23.18 -12.44 18.39
C SER A 438 24.04 -13.15 19.43
N SER A 439 23.51 -14.16 20.11
CA SER A 439 24.25 -14.90 21.16
C SER A 439 25.37 -15.76 20.57
N MET A 440 25.12 -16.41 19.43
CA MET A 440 26.11 -17.18 18.68
C MET A 440 27.27 -16.30 18.21
N TYR A 441 26.97 -15.15 17.60
CA TYR A 441 27.98 -14.17 17.23
C TYR A 441 28.83 -13.75 18.45
N CYS A 442 28.15 -13.48 19.56
CA CYS A 442 28.79 -13.03 20.78
C CYS A 442 29.81 -14.07 21.29
N ASN A 443 29.40 -15.33 21.39
CA ASN A 443 30.29 -16.41 21.82
C ASN A 443 31.48 -16.58 20.87
N PHE A 444 31.24 -16.53 19.56
CA PHE A 444 32.28 -16.64 18.54
C PHE A 444 33.32 -15.52 18.64
N ASP A 445 32.89 -14.28 18.84
CA ASP A 445 33.79 -13.13 19.00
C ASP A 445 34.55 -13.14 20.34
N ASP A 446 33.97 -13.69 21.41
CA ASP A 446 34.69 -13.92 22.68
C ASP A 446 35.77 -14.98 22.55
N GLU A 447 35.49 -16.07 21.84
CA GLU A 447 36.47 -17.11 21.55
C GLU A 447 37.62 -16.57 20.70
N HIS A 448 37.30 -15.84 19.63
CA HIS A 448 38.31 -15.18 18.81
C HIS A 448 39.20 -14.25 19.63
N PHE A 449 38.61 -13.45 20.52
CA PHE A 449 39.34 -12.57 21.43
C PHE A 449 40.26 -13.34 22.39
N ARG A 450 39.80 -14.47 22.94
CA ARG A 450 40.59 -15.31 23.84
C ARG A 450 41.81 -15.91 23.14
N GLU A 451 41.63 -16.35 21.90
CA GLU A 451 42.68 -16.99 21.11
C GLU A 451 43.70 -16.00 20.54
N ASN A 452 43.25 -14.84 20.09
CA ASN A 452 44.06 -13.91 19.30
C ASN A 452 44.42 -12.62 20.06
N GLY A 453 43.77 -12.36 21.20
CA GLY A 453 43.98 -11.16 22.00
C GLY A 453 43.36 -9.88 21.42
N PHE A 454 42.53 -9.97 20.38
CA PHE A 454 41.78 -8.86 19.77
C PHE A 454 40.44 -9.35 19.21
N ARG A 455 39.47 -8.45 19.06
CA ARG A 455 38.10 -8.75 18.62
C ARG A 455 37.96 -8.83 17.10
N LEU A 456 36.90 -9.48 16.62
CA LEU A 456 36.58 -9.56 15.19
C LEU A 456 36.24 -8.18 14.60
N PRO A 457 36.44 -7.96 13.29
CA PRO A 457 36.07 -6.71 12.65
C PRO A 457 34.56 -6.52 12.73
N ALA A 458 34.08 -5.37 13.20
CA ALA A 458 32.66 -5.14 13.45
C ALA A 458 32.15 -3.83 12.85
N ASP A 459 31.00 -3.91 12.18
CA ASP A 459 30.18 -2.77 11.83
C ASP A 459 28.87 -2.82 12.64
N PRO A 460 28.76 -2.08 13.75
CA PRO A 460 27.67 -2.24 14.71
C PRO A 460 26.30 -1.85 14.12
N TYR A 461 26.26 -0.99 13.11
CA TYR A 461 25.00 -0.58 12.46
C TYR A 461 24.39 -1.68 11.59
N TRP A 462 25.19 -2.66 11.17
CA TRP A 462 24.74 -3.82 10.42
C TRP A 462 24.58 -5.07 11.29
N LEU A 463 25.49 -5.24 12.25
CA LEU A 463 25.53 -6.43 13.09
C LEU A 463 24.39 -6.50 14.09
N ALA A 464 24.02 -5.38 14.72
CA ALA A 464 22.92 -5.38 15.68
C ALA A 464 21.58 -5.48 14.94
N PRO A 465 20.74 -6.49 15.23
CA PRO A 465 19.40 -6.57 14.67
C PRO A 465 18.57 -5.31 14.99
N PRO A 466 17.60 -4.95 14.13
CA PRO A 466 16.80 -3.71 14.26
C PRO A 466 15.84 -3.69 15.46
N GLN A 467 15.86 -4.71 16.32
CA GLN A 467 15.07 -4.82 17.55
C GLN A 467 15.70 -4.09 18.75
N GLY A 468 16.90 -3.52 18.59
CA GLY A 468 17.52 -2.63 19.58
C GLY A 468 18.11 -3.37 20.78
N SER A 469 18.07 -2.76 21.97
CA SER A 469 18.82 -3.23 23.16
C SER A 469 18.35 -4.54 23.79
N LEU A 470 17.31 -5.18 23.24
CA LEU A 470 16.94 -6.54 23.64
C LEU A 470 17.96 -7.58 23.18
N VAL A 471 18.68 -7.31 22.09
CA VAL A 471 19.68 -8.23 21.54
C VAL A 471 21.03 -8.08 22.26
N PRO A 472 21.68 -9.17 22.73
CA PRO A 472 22.95 -9.09 23.46
C PRO A 472 24.06 -8.31 22.74
N LEU A 473 24.10 -8.41 21.42
CA LEU A 473 25.10 -7.77 20.55
C LEU A 473 25.03 -6.23 20.61
N TRP A 474 23.86 -5.66 20.93
CA TRP A 474 23.71 -4.21 21.12
C TRP A 474 24.66 -3.64 22.17
N HIS A 475 24.95 -4.43 23.21
CA HIS A 475 25.78 -4.01 24.34
C HIS A 475 27.28 -4.21 24.10
N ARG A 476 27.70 -4.77 22.96
CA ARG A 476 29.11 -4.99 22.60
C ARG A 476 29.82 -3.72 22.09
N GLY A 477 29.50 -2.58 22.69
CA GLY A 477 30.09 -1.29 22.33
C GLY A 477 31.63 -1.35 22.29
N GLY A 478 32.20 -0.62 21.34
CA GLY A 478 33.65 -0.47 21.20
C GLY A 478 34.36 -1.53 20.37
N SER A 479 33.70 -2.54 19.79
CA SER A 479 34.36 -3.49 18.88
C SER A 479 35.11 -2.77 17.74
N PRO A 480 36.34 -3.23 17.39
CA PRO A 480 37.16 -2.57 16.39
C PRO A 480 36.58 -2.74 14.97
N ASN A 481 36.56 -1.66 14.19
CA ASN A 481 36.21 -1.69 12.77
C ASN A 481 37.51 -1.66 11.95
N TYR A 482 37.88 -2.80 11.38
CA TYR A 482 39.03 -2.98 10.48
C TYR A 482 38.63 -3.94 9.34
N GLN A 483 39.44 -4.05 8.29
CA GLN A 483 39.13 -4.87 7.11
C GLN A 483 40.34 -5.65 6.63
N PRO A 484 40.57 -6.88 7.13
CA PRO A 484 41.60 -7.76 6.62
C PRO A 484 41.18 -8.37 5.29
N LYS A 485 42.15 -8.80 4.47
CA LYS A 485 41.90 -9.61 3.27
C LYS A 485 42.02 -11.11 3.61
N PRO A 486 41.30 -12.02 2.92
CA PRO A 486 40.36 -11.82 1.81
C PRO A 486 39.08 -11.03 2.16
N LEU A 487 38.39 -10.47 1.16
CA LEU A 487 37.21 -9.61 1.33
C LEU A 487 36.03 -9.99 0.43
N ILE A 488 34.82 -9.73 0.94
CA ILE A 488 33.58 -9.67 0.15
C ILE A 488 33.36 -8.22 -0.27
N CYS A 489 33.24 -7.99 -1.58
CA CYS A 489 33.24 -6.67 -2.20
C CYS A 489 32.07 -6.54 -3.17
N ARG A 490 31.53 -5.32 -3.28
CA ARG A 490 30.61 -5.00 -4.39
C ARG A 490 31.40 -4.81 -5.68
N HIS A 491 30.73 -5.03 -6.80
CA HIS A 491 31.28 -4.66 -8.10
C HIS A 491 31.37 -3.13 -8.25
N VAL A 492 32.40 -2.63 -8.93
CA VAL A 492 32.58 -1.19 -9.19
C VAL A 492 31.55 -0.62 -10.18
N GLN A 493 30.99 -1.49 -11.02
CA GLN A 493 29.99 -1.15 -12.02
C GLN A 493 28.64 -1.75 -11.66
N ASP A 494 27.57 -0.99 -11.88
CA ASP A 494 26.23 -1.56 -11.93
C ASP A 494 26.04 -2.30 -13.26
N PRO A 495 25.56 -3.56 -13.24
CA PRO A 495 25.49 -4.42 -14.43
C PRO A 495 24.53 -3.89 -15.49
N ILE A 496 23.38 -3.32 -15.09
CA ILE A 496 22.40 -2.74 -16.01
C ILE A 496 23.01 -1.51 -16.70
N LYS A 497 23.67 -0.63 -15.94
CA LYS A 497 24.37 0.53 -16.49
C LYS A 497 25.59 0.14 -17.33
N ALA A 498 26.26 -0.97 -17.04
CA ALA A 498 27.33 -1.51 -17.87
C ALA A 498 26.79 -1.97 -19.23
N TRP A 499 25.71 -2.75 -19.23
CA TRP A 499 25.02 -3.19 -20.43
C TRP A 499 24.52 -2.02 -21.29
N LYS A 500 23.77 -1.07 -20.70
CA LYS A 500 23.27 0.13 -21.40
C LYS A 500 24.39 0.97 -22.04
N ARG A 501 25.61 0.95 -21.47
CA ARG A 501 26.78 1.62 -22.08
C ARG A 501 27.37 0.82 -23.25
N LYS A 502 27.40 -0.52 -23.17
CA LYS A 502 27.85 -1.41 -24.26
C LYS A 502 26.97 -1.25 -25.50
N THR A 503 25.64 -1.31 -25.32
CA THR A 503 24.65 -1.23 -26.42
C THR A 503 24.59 0.15 -27.08
N LYS A 504 24.69 1.24 -26.32
CA LYS A 504 24.77 2.61 -26.87
C LYS A 504 26.04 2.88 -27.68
N ARG A 505 27.16 2.21 -27.36
CA ARG A 505 28.41 2.31 -28.15
C ARG A 505 28.32 1.48 -29.43
N SER A 506 27.68 0.31 -29.38
CA SER A 506 27.46 -0.53 -30.56
C SER A 506 26.63 0.19 -31.63
N THR A 507 25.53 0.83 -31.23
CA THR A 507 24.65 1.61 -32.14
C THR A 507 25.28 2.87 -32.74
N LYS A 508 26.39 3.38 -32.17
CA LYS A 508 27.16 4.49 -32.75
C LYS A 508 28.19 4.04 -33.81
N ASN A 509 28.61 2.77 -33.80
CA ASN A 509 29.61 2.25 -34.75
C ASN A 509 29.00 1.67 -36.04
N THR A 510 27.67 1.68 -36.20
CA THR A 510 26.96 1.11 -37.37
C THR A 510 26.21 2.15 -38.22
N LYS A 511 26.57 3.43 -38.14
CA LYS A 511 25.99 4.49 -38.98
C LYS A 511 27.03 5.20 -39.83
N GLU A 512 27.36 4.61 -40.98
CA GLU A 512 27.65 5.34 -42.21
C GLU A 512 26.63 4.94 -43.29
N THR A 513 26.24 5.90 -44.13
CA THR A 513 25.25 5.84 -45.21
C THR A 513 23.77 5.64 -44.82
N ARG A 514 23.16 6.67 -44.22
CA ARG A 514 21.82 7.13 -44.64
C ARG A 514 21.79 8.65 -44.67
N THR A 515 21.43 9.17 -45.83
CA THR A 515 21.19 10.58 -46.15
C THR A 515 20.30 11.25 -45.11
N HIS A 516 20.69 12.47 -44.75
CA HIS A 516 19.95 13.38 -43.87
C HIS A 516 18.47 13.50 -44.28
N PRO A 517 17.52 13.23 -43.39
CA PRO A 517 16.32 14.02 -43.29
C PRO A 517 16.62 15.22 -42.40
N ASP A 518 16.21 16.40 -42.85
CA ASP A 518 16.24 17.65 -42.08
C ASP A 518 15.64 17.48 -40.68
N PRO A 519 16.08 18.31 -39.71
CA PRO A 519 15.58 18.25 -38.34
C PRO A 519 14.05 18.36 -38.35
N PRO A 520 13.31 17.51 -37.59
CA PRO A 520 11.92 17.79 -37.34
C PRO A 520 11.88 19.09 -36.56
N ASP A 521 11.33 20.10 -37.22
CA ASP A 521 10.90 21.34 -36.62
C ASP A 521 10.12 20.97 -35.36
N ARG A 522 10.72 21.23 -34.20
CA ARG A 522 10.03 21.16 -32.91
C ARG A 522 9.21 22.42 -32.76
N THR A 523 8.28 22.65 -33.69
CA THR A 523 6.98 23.17 -33.32
C THR A 523 6.23 22.00 -32.68
N ALA A 524 6.62 21.66 -31.45
CA ALA A 524 5.64 21.12 -30.54
C ALA A 524 4.50 22.14 -30.54
N SER A 525 3.32 21.72 -30.97
CA SER A 525 2.11 22.47 -30.68
C SER A 525 2.06 22.62 -29.17
N CYS A 526 2.52 23.77 -28.70
CA CYS A 526 2.18 24.29 -27.41
C CYS A 526 0.68 24.53 -27.46
N ASP A 527 -0.09 23.48 -27.17
CA ASP A 527 -1.31 23.69 -26.44
C ASP A 527 -0.86 24.36 -25.15
N ALA A 528 -0.99 25.69 -25.11
CA ALA A 528 -0.77 26.46 -23.90
C ALA A 528 -1.76 25.90 -22.88
N ASP A 529 -1.29 25.00 -22.03
CA ASP A 529 -2.06 24.49 -20.90
C ASP A 529 -2.41 25.69 -20.02
N THR A 530 -3.63 26.20 -20.18
CA THR A 530 -4.21 27.32 -19.43
C THR A 530 -4.68 26.89 -18.05
N SER A 531 -4.46 25.63 -17.65
CA SER A 531 -4.86 25.15 -16.32
C SER A 531 -4.00 25.77 -15.22
N LYS A 532 -4.67 26.23 -14.15
CA LYS A 532 -4.04 26.83 -12.97
C LYS A 532 -3.52 25.72 -12.07
N SER A 533 -2.45 25.96 -11.32
CA SER A 533 -1.88 24.93 -10.43
C SER A 533 -1.93 25.28 -8.95
N ILE A 534 -2.06 24.26 -8.11
CA ILE A 534 -1.92 24.35 -6.65
C ILE A 534 -0.60 23.67 -6.23
N CYS A 535 0.28 24.45 -5.60
CA CYS A 535 1.56 24.00 -5.04
C CYS A 535 1.46 23.93 -3.52
N ILE A 536 1.74 22.77 -2.93
CA ILE A 536 1.65 22.54 -1.48
C ILE A 536 3.06 22.31 -0.93
N HIS A 537 3.50 23.18 -0.02
CA HIS A 537 4.84 23.11 0.55
C HIS A 537 4.83 23.12 2.07
N TYR A 538 5.88 22.58 2.69
CA TYR A 538 6.03 22.59 4.14
C TYR A 538 7.43 22.91 4.62
N CYS A 539 7.56 23.46 5.82
CA CYS A 539 8.84 23.53 6.54
C CYS A 539 8.67 23.01 7.97
N SER A 540 9.63 22.21 8.44
CA SER A 540 9.60 21.59 9.77
C SER A 540 10.97 21.05 10.17
N SER A 541 11.32 21.14 11.46
CA SER A 541 12.38 20.33 12.08
C SER A 541 11.90 18.97 12.58
N GLY A 542 10.58 18.81 12.73
CA GLY A 542 9.93 17.55 13.11
C GLY A 542 9.10 16.97 11.98
N THR A 543 8.11 16.14 12.31
CA THR A 543 7.24 15.50 11.31
C THR A 543 5.85 16.15 11.19
N THR A 544 5.44 16.98 12.15
CA THR A 544 4.06 17.48 12.25
C THR A 544 3.61 18.29 11.04
N ALA A 545 4.36 19.32 10.62
CA ALA A 545 3.98 20.11 9.44
C ALA A 545 4.00 19.29 8.14
N GLN A 546 4.89 18.30 8.01
CA GLN A 546 4.88 17.37 6.88
C GLN A 546 3.61 16.52 6.85
N LYS A 547 3.19 15.97 8.01
CA LYS A 547 1.94 15.18 8.14
C LYS A 547 0.72 16.02 7.77
N LEU A 548 0.62 17.23 8.34
CA LEU A 548 -0.47 18.18 8.05
C LEU A 548 -0.51 18.57 6.56
N ALA A 549 0.65 18.86 5.95
CA ALA A 549 0.75 19.18 4.53
C ALA A 549 0.38 18.00 3.63
N ARG A 550 0.78 16.77 3.98
CA ARG A 550 0.41 15.55 3.23
C ARG A 550 -1.10 15.31 3.28
N ARG A 551 -1.72 15.52 4.44
CA ARG A 551 -3.18 15.44 4.57
C ARG A 551 -3.89 16.50 3.73
N LEU A 552 -3.40 17.74 3.76
CA LEU A 552 -3.87 18.81 2.88
C LEU A 552 -3.73 18.42 1.41
N HIS A 553 -2.61 17.81 1.02
CA HIS A 553 -2.40 17.31 -0.33
C HIS A 553 -3.43 16.25 -0.72
N SER A 554 -3.75 15.29 0.16
CA SER A 554 -4.83 14.33 -0.09
C SER A 554 -6.19 15.01 -0.27
N TYR A 555 -6.53 16.02 0.53
CA TYR A 555 -7.79 16.77 0.39
C TYR A 555 -7.87 17.51 -0.95
N VAL A 556 -6.82 18.23 -1.33
CA VAL A 556 -6.77 18.97 -2.60
C VAL A 556 -6.81 17.99 -3.79
N THR A 557 -6.04 16.90 -3.74
CA THR A 557 -5.98 15.89 -4.81
C THR A 557 -7.35 15.26 -5.04
N ALA A 558 -8.03 14.83 -3.97
CA ALA A 558 -9.34 14.19 -4.07
C ALA A 558 -10.40 15.10 -4.73
N ILE A 559 -10.28 16.41 -4.58
CA ILE A 559 -11.19 17.37 -5.24
C ILE A 559 -10.81 17.54 -6.70
N CYS A 560 -9.53 17.77 -7.00
CA CYS A 560 -9.06 17.95 -8.36
C CYS A 560 -9.25 16.70 -9.24
N THR A 561 -9.35 15.50 -8.66
CA THR A 561 -9.62 14.25 -9.42
C THR A 561 -11.12 13.94 -9.58
N ASN A 562 -11.96 14.32 -8.62
CA ASN A 562 -13.39 13.94 -8.60
C ASN A 562 -14.34 15.06 -9.06
N SER A 563 -13.85 16.29 -9.21
CA SER A 563 -14.62 17.45 -9.64
C SER A 563 -13.99 18.08 -10.89
N ALA A 564 -14.81 18.58 -11.81
CA ALA A 564 -14.34 19.36 -12.95
C ALA A 564 -13.83 20.73 -12.47
N THR A 565 -12.60 20.79 -11.96
CA THR A 565 -11.95 22.04 -11.51
C THR A 565 -10.89 22.50 -12.50
N ASP A 566 -10.72 23.82 -12.65
CA ASP A 566 -9.63 24.42 -13.44
C ASP A 566 -8.22 24.24 -12.83
N PHE A 567 -8.13 23.62 -11.64
CA PHE A 567 -6.90 23.45 -10.89
C PHE A 567 -6.30 22.05 -11.06
N LYS A 568 -4.99 21.99 -11.33
CA LYS A 568 -4.17 20.77 -11.21
C LYS A 568 -3.29 20.84 -9.96
N VAL A 569 -3.11 19.71 -9.27
CA VAL A 569 -2.12 19.62 -8.18
C VAL A 569 -0.74 19.41 -8.80
N ALA A 570 0.13 20.41 -8.72
CA ALA A 570 1.40 20.37 -9.43
C ALA A 570 2.54 19.79 -8.59
N ARG A 571 2.67 20.19 -7.32
CA ARG A 571 3.84 19.83 -6.48
C ARG A 571 3.52 19.74 -5.00
N PHE A 572 4.10 18.72 -4.34
CA PHE A 572 4.12 18.52 -2.89
C PHE A 572 5.56 18.28 -2.42
N ASP A 573 6.17 19.24 -1.70
CA ASP A 573 7.57 19.14 -1.27
C ASP A 573 7.89 20.07 -0.08
N THR A 574 9.13 20.08 0.40
CA THR A 574 9.67 21.09 1.31
C THR A 574 9.60 22.49 0.72
N LEU A 575 9.57 23.51 1.57
CA LEU A 575 9.51 24.91 1.16
C LEU A 575 10.74 25.32 0.35
N ASN A 576 11.92 24.77 0.63
CA ASN A 576 13.14 24.99 -0.15
C ASN A 576 13.04 24.47 -1.60
N ALA A 577 12.17 23.52 -1.90
CA ALA A 577 11.98 23.01 -3.27
C ALA A 577 11.03 23.89 -4.11
N LEU A 578 10.33 24.85 -3.49
CA LEU A 578 9.50 25.81 -4.22
C LEU A 578 10.40 26.70 -5.09
N ASP A 579 10.26 26.55 -6.41
CA ASP A 579 10.92 27.39 -7.40
C ASP A 579 9.94 28.42 -7.95
N LEU A 580 10.20 29.69 -7.62
CA LEU A 580 9.35 30.82 -8.00
C LEU A 580 9.43 31.13 -9.50
N GLY A 581 10.47 30.66 -10.21
CA GLY A 581 10.62 30.89 -11.66
C GLY A 581 9.64 30.09 -12.52
N VAL A 582 8.99 29.07 -11.94
CA VAL A 582 8.05 28.18 -12.65
C VAL A 582 6.59 28.47 -12.27
N VAL A 583 6.35 29.33 -11.27
CA VAL A 583 5.01 29.71 -10.82
C VAL A 583 4.42 30.73 -11.78
N LYS A 584 3.24 30.45 -12.32
CA LYS A 584 2.53 31.29 -13.29
C LYS A 584 1.48 32.17 -12.62
N GLU A 585 1.01 33.19 -13.34
CA GLU A 585 -0.11 34.01 -12.89
C GLU A 585 -1.38 33.15 -12.71
N GLY A 586 -2.04 33.25 -11.55
CA GLY A 586 -3.23 32.46 -11.20
C GLY A 586 -2.97 31.21 -10.34
N ASP A 587 -1.71 30.77 -10.21
CA ASP A 587 -1.31 29.67 -9.33
C ASP A 587 -1.53 29.99 -7.85
N VAL A 588 -1.73 28.93 -7.06
CA VAL A 588 -1.97 29.00 -5.61
C VAL A 588 -0.85 28.28 -4.85
N ILE A 589 -0.27 28.96 -3.86
CA ILE A 589 0.76 28.39 -2.97
C ILE A 589 0.17 28.15 -1.58
N LEU A 590 0.11 26.90 -1.14
CA LEU A 590 -0.30 26.51 0.20
C LEU A 590 0.93 26.12 1.02
N VAL A 591 1.14 26.76 2.17
CA VAL A 591 2.29 26.50 3.03
C VAL A 591 1.85 26.00 4.40
N VAL A 592 2.44 24.90 4.86
CA VAL A 592 2.34 24.45 6.25
C VAL A 592 3.68 24.64 6.95
N ALA A 593 3.75 25.54 7.92
CA ALA A 593 5.00 26.00 8.50
C ALA A 593 5.08 25.73 10.00
N SER A 594 5.97 24.82 10.40
CA SER A 594 6.38 24.70 11.81
C SER A 594 7.46 25.71 12.17
N SER A 595 7.52 26.06 13.45
CA SER A 595 8.62 26.87 14.00
C SER A 595 9.61 26.02 14.78
N CYS A 596 10.90 26.37 14.75
CA CYS A 596 11.97 25.70 15.49
C CYS A 596 12.49 26.56 16.64
N GLY A 597 13.04 25.95 17.69
CA GLY A 597 13.74 26.67 18.75
C GLY A 597 12.90 27.80 19.36
N ARG A 598 13.33 29.06 19.14
CA ARG A 598 12.64 30.26 19.62
C ARG A 598 11.76 30.92 18.54
N GLY A 599 11.14 30.14 17.65
CA GLY A 599 10.29 30.65 16.56
C GLY A 599 10.99 30.67 15.19
N ASP A 600 12.23 30.20 15.13
CA ASP A 600 13.12 30.29 13.98
C ASP A 600 12.70 29.38 12.83
N MET A 601 13.03 29.80 11.61
CA MET A 601 12.73 29.07 10.38
C MET A 601 13.44 27.69 10.34
N PRO A 602 12.71 26.60 10.10
CA PRO A 602 13.31 25.29 9.86
C PRO A 602 14.28 25.31 8.67
N TYR A 603 15.33 24.48 8.71
CA TYR A 603 16.38 24.43 7.68
C TYR A 603 15.81 24.20 6.25
N ASN A 604 14.76 23.37 6.14
CA ASN A 604 14.06 23.09 4.88
C ASN A 604 13.13 24.23 4.39
N GLY A 605 13.18 25.43 5.00
CA GLY A 605 12.58 26.67 4.50
C GLY A 605 13.54 27.86 4.39
N GLN A 606 14.78 27.75 4.89
CA GLN A 606 15.71 28.89 4.94
C GLN A 606 16.22 29.33 3.56
N THR A 607 16.50 28.40 2.65
CA THR A 607 16.95 28.71 1.29
C THR A 607 15.86 29.41 0.50
N PHE A 608 14.61 28.99 0.68
CA PHE A 608 13.45 29.70 0.11
C PHE A 608 13.38 31.14 0.61
N MET A 609 13.48 31.36 1.92
CA MET A 609 13.46 32.72 2.49
C MET A 609 14.58 33.61 1.94
N LYS A 610 15.78 33.07 1.73
CA LYS A 610 16.90 33.80 1.10
C LYS A 610 16.58 34.16 -0.36
N ARG A 611 16.03 33.23 -1.14
CA ARG A 611 15.66 33.45 -2.55
C ARG A 611 14.53 34.47 -2.69
N LEU A 612 13.50 34.37 -1.85
CA LEU A 612 12.36 35.28 -1.85
C LEU A 612 12.78 36.73 -1.53
N LYS A 613 13.73 36.93 -0.62
CA LYS A 613 14.30 38.28 -0.35
C LYS A 613 15.11 38.85 -1.53
N ALA A 614 15.66 37.99 -2.39
CA ALA A 614 16.53 38.39 -3.50
C ALA A 614 15.78 38.59 -4.83
N CYS A 615 14.51 38.19 -4.94
CA CYS A 615 13.74 38.22 -6.19
C CYS A 615 12.30 38.68 -5.92
N LYS A 616 11.75 39.54 -6.77
CA LYS A 616 10.32 39.89 -6.73
C LYS A 616 9.49 38.75 -7.33
N MET A 617 8.33 38.47 -6.74
CA MET A 617 7.42 37.44 -7.29
C MET A 617 6.69 37.96 -8.54
N PRO A 618 6.32 37.07 -9.48
CA PRO A 618 5.35 37.39 -10.53
C PRO A 618 4.05 37.96 -9.94
N SER A 619 3.45 38.94 -10.62
CA SER A 619 2.19 39.56 -10.21
C SER A 619 1.04 38.55 -10.23
N GLY A 620 0.17 38.60 -9.22
CA GLY A 620 -1.07 37.82 -9.19
C GLY A 620 -1.01 36.46 -8.50
N ILE A 621 0.12 36.07 -7.88
CA ILE A 621 0.22 34.82 -7.13
C ILE A 621 -0.58 34.89 -5.82
N ARG A 622 -1.41 33.88 -5.57
CA ARG A 622 -2.21 33.75 -4.35
C ARG A 622 -1.60 32.74 -3.39
N PHE A 623 -1.67 32.97 -2.09
CA PHE A 623 -1.14 32.02 -1.10
C PHE A 623 -1.99 31.91 0.16
N ALA A 624 -1.86 30.80 0.88
CA ALA A 624 -2.41 30.62 2.23
C ALA A 624 -1.44 29.84 3.11
N ILE A 625 -1.36 30.20 4.39
CA ILE A 625 -0.40 29.60 5.34
C ILE A 625 -1.13 29.04 6.55
N TYR A 626 -0.82 27.79 6.87
CA TYR A 626 -1.12 27.16 8.14
C TYR A 626 0.15 27.14 9.00
N GLY A 627 0.18 27.93 10.06
CA GLY A 627 1.21 27.89 11.07
C GLY A 627 0.99 26.71 12.02
N ASN A 628 2.03 25.91 12.24
CA ASN A 628 2.07 24.86 13.25
C ASN A 628 3.03 25.25 14.38
N GLY A 629 2.51 26.01 15.36
CA GLY A 629 3.24 26.49 16.54
C GLY A 629 2.84 25.74 17.80
N SER A 630 3.45 26.09 18.94
CA SER A 630 3.04 25.62 20.27
C SER A 630 2.92 26.83 21.18
N SER A 631 1.76 27.03 21.81
CA SER A 631 1.48 28.17 22.70
C SER A 631 2.38 28.20 23.94
N SER A 632 3.09 27.10 24.22
CA SER A 632 4.18 27.03 25.19
C SER A 632 5.30 28.05 24.90
N TYR A 633 5.47 28.46 23.64
CA TYR A 633 6.44 29.46 23.20
C TYR A 633 5.80 30.84 22.97
N ARG A 634 5.33 31.48 24.06
CA ARG A 634 4.50 32.70 24.03
C ARG A 634 5.00 33.81 23.07
N SER A 635 6.26 34.24 23.20
CA SER A 635 6.81 35.35 22.39
C SER A 635 7.09 34.99 20.94
N SER A 636 7.19 33.70 20.63
CA SER A 636 7.59 33.19 19.32
C SER A 636 6.59 32.24 18.69
N TYR A 637 5.35 32.24 19.22
CA TYR A 637 4.25 31.43 18.74
C TYR A 637 4.05 31.64 17.22
N ASN A 638 4.17 30.57 16.44
CA ASN A 638 4.08 30.60 14.97
C ASN A 638 5.07 31.56 14.26
N GLY A 639 6.22 31.88 14.89
CA GLY A 639 7.21 32.83 14.38
C GLY A 639 7.67 32.59 12.94
N SER A 640 7.86 31.34 12.55
CA SER A 640 8.26 30.99 11.18
C SER A 640 7.15 31.24 10.16
N ALA A 641 5.90 30.88 10.50
CA ALA A 641 4.76 31.10 9.63
C ALA A 641 4.50 32.60 9.41
N ARG A 642 4.65 33.42 10.46
CA ARG A 642 4.59 34.89 10.37
C ARG A 642 5.69 35.45 9.48
N SER A 643 6.91 34.92 9.59
CA SER A 643 8.04 35.34 8.75
C SER A 643 7.81 35.04 7.27
N ILE A 644 7.21 33.89 6.95
CA ILE A 644 6.85 33.52 5.57
C ILE A 644 5.74 34.41 5.03
N GLU A 645 4.68 34.64 5.82
CA GLU A 645 3.57 35.51 5.43
C GLU A 645 4.07 36.92 5.07
N HIS A 646 4.92 37.49 5.93
CA HIS A 646 5.50 38.80 5.72
C HIS A 646 6.30 38.87 4.42
N ALA A 647 7.23 37.93 4.21
CA ALA A 647 8.09 37.93 3.03
C ALA A 647 7.32 37.71 1.72
N LEU A 648 6.27 36.87 1.73
CA LEU A 648 5.42 36.66 0.55
C LEU A 648 4.60 37.91 0.21
N ARG A 649 4.10 38.64 1.21
CA ARG A 649 3.40 39.92 0.98
C ARG A 649 4.32 41.00 0.45
N GLU A 650 5.50 41.17 1.03
CA GLU A 650 6.51 42.14 0.56
C GLU A 650 6.95 41.89 -0.88
N SER A 651 6.93 40.62 -1.31
CA SER A 651 7.33 40.22 -2.66
C SER A 651 6.22 40.34 -3.70
N GLY A 652 5.00 40.77 -3.31
CA GLY A 652 3.85 40.99 -4.20
C GLY A 652 2.79 39.89 -4.20
N GLY A 653 2.89 38.89 -3.33
CA GLY A 653 1.89 37.82 -3.19
C GLY A 653 0.62 38.28 -2.47
N ARG A 654 -0.54 37.73 -2.86
CA ARG A 654 -1.85 38.01 -2.26
C ARG A 654 -2.32 36.86 -1.36
N SER A 655 -2.53 37.15 -0.08
CA SER A 655 -3.08 36.16 0.88
C SER A 655 -4.54 35.84 0.56
N ILE A 656 -4.91 34.57 0.49
CA ILE A 656 -6.30 34.09 0.34
C ILE A 656 -7.02 34.17 1.68
N LEU A 657 -6.39 33.64 2.72
CA LEU A 657 -6.83 33.73 4.11
C LEU A 657 -5.78 34.44 4.94
N LYS A 658 -6.17 34.99 6.09
CA LYS A 658 -5.22 35.39 7.14
C LYS A 658 -4.43 34.15 7.59
N LEU A 659 -3.13 34.31 7.91
CA LEU A 659 -2.34 33.25 8.54
C LEU A 659 -3.13 32.59 9.69
N PHE A 660 -3.27 31.27 9.61
CA PHE A 660 -3.88 30.49 10.66
C PHE A 660 -2.79 30.03 11.63
N GLU A 661 -2.86 30.46 12.89
CA GLU A 661 -1.89 30.11 13.91
C GLU A 661 -2.36 28.87 14.70
N GLY A 662 -2.08 27.69 14.15
CA GLY A 662 -2.38 26.41 14.80
C GLY A 662 -1.48 26.12 16.01
N ASP A 663 -2.04 25.39 16.97
CA ASP A 663 -1.43 25.08 18.26
C ASP A 663 -1.29 23.56 18.46
N THR A 664 -0.06 23.06 18.32
CA THR A 664 0.30 21.65 18.59
C THR A 664 0.20 21.30 20.07
N GLU A 665 0.30 22.28 20.98
CA GLU A 665 0.18 22.03 22.43
C GLU A 665 -1.22 21.57 22.81
N LYS A 666 -2.24 22.13 22.14
CA LYS A 666 -3.64 21.80 22.38
C LYS A 666 -4.07 20.49 21.70
N GLU A 667 -3.42 20.13 20.60
CA GLU A 667 -3.74 18.97 19.78
C GLU A 667 -2.52 18.59 18.92
N SER A 668 -1.99 17.37 19.06
CA SER A 668 -0.77 16.93 18.34
C SER A 668 -0.97 15.60 17.60
N PRO A 669 -0.92 15.59 16.24
CA PRO A 669 -0.98 16.75 15.35
C PRO A 669 -2.32 17.50 15.44
N PRO A 670 -2.37 18.81 15.13
CA PRO A 670 -3.58 19.62 15.26
C PRO A 670 -4.59 19.40 14.11
N TRP A 671 -5.15 18.20 14.02
CA TRP A 671 -6.02 17.77 12.91
C TRP A 671 -7.33 18.56 12.82
N ARG A 672 -8.01 18.81 13.95
CA ARG A 672 -9.27 19.58 13.95
C ARG A 672 -9.04 21.01 13.48
N GLN A 673 -7.94 21.60 13.91
CA GLN A 673 -7.54 22.95 13.52
C GLN A 673 -7.20 23.02 12.02
N LEU A 674 -6.48 22.04 11.48
CA LEU A 674 -6.23 21.91 10.05
C LEU A 674 -7.53 21.76 9.25
N ASN A 675 -8.46 20.91 9.70
CA ASN A 675 -9.74 20.70 9.04
C ASN A 675 -10.60 21.98 9.03
N ALA A 676 -10.59 22.76 10.12
CA ALA A 676 -11.29 24.05 10.19
C ALA A 676 -10.68 25.10 9.24
N TRP A 677 -9.34 25.18 9.19
CA TRP A 677 -8.64 26.03 8.23
C TRP A 677 -8.92 25.59 6.78
N TRP A 678 -8.88 24.29 6.51
CA TRP A 678 -9.18 23.72 5.20
C TRP A 678 -10.63 24.01 4.77
N ALA A 679 -11.62 23.86 5.66
CA ALA A 679 -13.01 24.18 5.32
C ALA A 679 -13.20 25.64 4.89
N SER A 680 -12.50 26.56 5.57
CA SER A 680 -12.49 27.99 5.22
C SER A 680 -11.77 28.24 3.88
N LEU A 681 -10.64 27.57 3.66
CA LEU A 681 -9.85 27.70 2.44
C LEU A 681 -10.58 27.12 1.23
N HIS A 682 -11.23 25.97 1.42
CA HIS A 682 -12.02 25.27 0.42
C HIS A 682 -13.16 26.16 -0.11
N SER A 683 -13.94 26.77 0.77
CA SER A 683 -15.02 27.71 0.40
C SER A 683 -14.49 28.88 -0.45
N GLN A 684 -13.31 29.42 -0.13
CA GLN A 684 -12.73 30.53 -0.89
C GLN A 684 -12.04 30.13 -2.20
N LEU A 685 -11.46 28.93 -2.28
CA LEU A 685 -10.75 28.47 -3.47
C LEU A 685 -11.68 27.86 -4.52
N PHE A 686 -12.72 27.15 -4.08
CA PHE A 686 -13.59 26.36 -4.95
C PHE A 686 -15.06 26.85 -4.95
N GLY A 687 -15.38 27.88 -4.16
CA GLY A 687 -16.73 28.42 -4.02
C GLY A 687 -17.61 27.57 -3.10
N GLY A 688 -18.15 28.19 -2.06
CA GLY A 688 -19.14 27.57 -1.19
C GLY A 688 -19.85 28.62 -0.35
N ASP A 689 -20.95 29.15 -0.87
CA ASP A 689 -21.90 29.98 -0.12
C ASP A 689 -22.69 29.09 0.86
N GLY A 690 -22.64 29.48 2.13
CA GLY A 690 -23.64 29.10 3.11
C GLY A 690 -24.93 29.88 2.85
N HIS A 691 -25.76 29.41 1.92
CA HIS A 691 -27.21 29.35 2.07
C HIS A 691 -27.79 28.33 1.07
N GLN A 692 -28.83 27.65 1.53
CA GLN A 692 -29.54 26.58 0.83
C GLN A 692 -30.01 26.99 -0.57
N SER A 693 -29.72 26.16 -1.57
CA SER A 693 -30.70 25.57 -2.50
C SER A 693 -29.99 24.69 -3.55
N PRO A 694 -30.01 23.35 -3.40
CA PRO A 694 -29.60 22.41 -4.43
C PRO A 694 -30.83 22.02 -5.26
N ARG A 695 -31.41 22.96 -5.99
CA ARG A 695 -32.43 22.66 -7.00
C ARG A 695 -32.35 23.63 -8.17
N PHE A 696 -32.00 23.07 -9.33
CA PHE A 696 -32.52 23.50 -10.63
C PHE A 696 -32.01 24.81 -11.22
N GLN A 697 -30.69 25.05 -11.17
CA GLN A 697 -29.99 25.68 -12.29
C GLN A 697 -29.80 24.66 -13.44
N LYS A 698 -30.90 23.99 -13.77
CA LYS A 698 -31.12 23.10 -14.93
C LYS A 698 -32.45 23.44 -15.63
N MET A 699 -32.95 24.64 -15.36
CA MET A 699 -33.91 25.35 -16.19
C MET A 699 -33.13 26.55 -16.74
N LEU A 700 -33.22 26.76 -18.06
CA LEU A 700 -32.61 27.84 -18.85
C LEU A 700 -31.23 27.57 -19.46
N VAL A 701 -31.19 26.65 -20.44
CA VAL A 701 -30.76 26.99 -21.81
C VAL A 701 -31.72 26.29 -22.80
N HIS A 702 -32.02 27.02 -23.86
CA HIS A 702 -33.13 27.00 -24.81
C HIS A 702 -33.28 25.81 -25.77
N ASP A 703 -34.49 25.77 -26.34
CA ASP A 703 -34.93 25.26 -27.65
C ASP A 703 -34.75 23.76 -27.94
N ASP A 704 -35.79 22.99 -27.64
CA ASP A 704 -36.35 21.94 -28.51
C ASP A 704 -37.67 21.43 -27.91
N ASP A 705 -38.66 21.20 -28.77
CA ASP A 705 -39.96 20.61 -28.46
C ASP A 705 -39.82 19.26 -27.71
N ASP A 706 -40.74 18.98 -26.77
CA ASP A 706 -40.92 17.75 -25.94
C ASP A 706 -40.31 17.66 -24.51
N ALA A 707 -40.30 18.74 -23.74
CA ALA A 707 -39.99 18.66 -22.29
C ALA A 707 -41.21 18.26 -21.42
N GLN A 708 -41.33 16.97 -21.11
CA GLN A 708 -42.29 16.46 -20.12
C GLN A 708 -41.98 16.99 -18.70
N SER A 709 -43.00 17.47 -17.96
CA SER A 709 -42.88 17.89 -16.55
C SER A 709 -42.34 16.74 -15.66
N PRO A 710 -41.73 17.00 -14.47
CA PRO A 710 -41.26 15.92 -13.57
C PRO A 710 -42.35 14.90 -13.21
N PHE A 711 -43.62 15.34 -13.17
CA PHE A 711 -44.79 14.49 -12.96
C PHE A 711 -45.10 13.63 -14.19
N GLU A 712 -44.99 14.19 -15.40
CA GLU A 712 -45.12 13.45 -16.66
C GLU A 712 -44.02 12.43 -16.82
N ALA A 713 -42.76 12.82 -16.57
CA ALA A 713 -41.62 11.91 -16.63
C ALA A 713 -41.75 10.75 -15.63
N LEU A 714 -42.26 11.00 -14.41
CA LEU A 714 -42.49 9.96 -13.42
C LEU A 714 -43.69 9.07 -13.78
N ALA A 715 -44.81 9.67 -14.22
CA ALA A 715 -46.02 8.95 -14.60
C ALA A 715 -45.82 8.10 -15.86
N ALA A 716 -45.07 8.59 -16.86
CA ALA A 716 -44.77 7.89 -18.10
C ALA A 716 -43.77 6.74 -17.91
N ARG A 717 -42.86 6.86 -16.93
CA ARG A 717 -41.80 5.88 -16.67
C ARG A 717 -42.12 4.90 -15.53
N SER A 718 -43.31 4.97 -14.94
CA SER A 718 -43.75 4.05 -13.88
C SER A 718 -45.06 3.35 -14.26
N THR A 719 -45.23 2.14 -13.77
CA THR A 719 -46.41 1.30 -14.02
C THR A 719 -47.10 0.90 -12.73
N SER A 720 -48.38 0.56 -12.82
CA SER A 720 -49.14 0.00 -11.71
C SER A 720 -48.83 -1.49 -11.54
N ALA A 721 -48.48 -1.89 -10.33
CA ALA A 721 -48.33 -3.27 -9.92
C ALA A 721 -49.28 -3.58 -8.75
N LYS A 722 -49.72 -4.84 -8.65
CA LYS A 722 -50.63 -5.29 -7.59
C LYS A 722 -49.94 -6.22 -6.62
N LEU A 723 -50.11 -5.97 -5.33
CA LEU A 723 -49.61 -6.86 -4.28
C LEU A 723 -50.39 -8.19 -4.30
N VAL A 724 -49.75 -9.27 -4.73
CA VAL A 724 -50.36 -10.62 -4.77
C VAL A 724 -50.26 -11.28 -3.41
N SER A 725 -49.07 -11.28 -2.82
CA SER A 725 -48.85 -11.83 -1.49
C SER A 725 -47.62 -11.22 -0.82
N SER A 726 -47.60 -11.31 0.51
CA SER A 726 -46.44 -10.99 1.34
C SER A 726 -46.36 -12.00 2.48
N SER A 727 -45.18 -12.58 2.72
CA SER A 727 -44.98 -13.50 3.85
C SER A 727 -45.28 -12.82 5.19
N SER A 728 -45.87 -13.54 6.15
CA SER A 728 -46.27 -13.03 7.48
C SER A 728 -45.12 -12.94 8.48
N ASN A 729 -43.88 -13.16 8.08
CA ASN A 729 -42.71 -13.14 8.97
C ASN A 729 -42.56 -11.78 9.65
N MET A 730 -42.68 -11.77 10.99
CA MET A 730 -42.53 -10.57 11.83
C MET A 730 -41.06 -10.14 11.99
N LYS A 731 -40.11 -11.04 11.70
CA LYS A 731 -38.66 -10.81 11.76
C LYS A 731 -38.00 -11.40 10.52
N GLY A 732 -36.94 -10.75 10.05
CA GLY A 732 -36.14 -11.23 8.92
C GLY A 732 -36.60 -10.72 7.56
N ILE A 733 -36.30 -11.49 6.52
CA ILE A 733 -36.60 -11.16 5.14
C ILE A 733 -38.05 -11.55 4.84
N LYS A 734 -38.82 -10.60 4.32
CA LYS A 734 -40.17 -10.83 3.78
C LYS A 734 -40.07 -11.13 2.30
N HIS A 735 -40.75 -12.20 1.88
CA HIS A 735 -40.95 -12.52 0.47
C HIS A 735 -42.22 -11.84 -0.01
N ILE A 736 -42.09 -11.00 -1.03
CA ILE A 736 -43.19 -10.19 -1.59
C ILE A 736 -43.37 -10.58 -3.05
N ILE A 737 -44.62 -10.74 -3.45
CA ILE A 737 -45.01 -11.12 -4.80
C ILE A 737 -45.89 -10.01 -5.37
N LEU A 738 -45.45 -9.41 -6.48
CA LEU A 738 -46.16 -8.35 -7.19
C LEU A 738 -46.56 -8.85 -8.58
N ASP A 739 -47.81 -8.62 -8.99
CA ASP A 739 -48.24 -8.76 -10.38
C ASP A 739 -47.91 -7.44 -11.09
N VAL A 740 -47.06 -7.52 -12.11
CA VAL A 740 -46.54 -6.37 -12.87
C VAL A 740 -47.28 -6.15 -14.19
N GLY A 741 -48.39 -6.86 -14.41
CA GLY A 741 -49.21 -6.73 -15.61
C GLY A 741 -48.43 -7.08 -16.87
N GLY A 742 -48.51 -6.23 -17.91
CA GLY A 742 -47.83 -6.45 -19.19
C GLY A 742 -46.36 -6.05 -19.25
N TYR A 743 -45.74 -5.67 -18.12
CA TYR A 743 -44.37 -5.17 -18.14
C TYR A 743 -43.35 -6.30 -18.12
N GLU A 744 -42.34 -6.17 -18.97
CA GLU A 744 -41.18 -7.06 -19.00
C GLU A 744 -40.04 -6.50 -18.14
N TYR A 745 -39.36 -7.40 -17.43
CA TYR A 745 -38.18 -7.04 -16.67
C TYR A 745 -37.06 -8.07 -16.86
N VAL A 746 -35.83 -7.58 -16.69
CA VAL A 746 -34.61 -8.39 -16.83
C VAL A 746 -34.18 -8.92 -15.47
N GLU A 747 -33.66 -10.14 -15.42
CA GLU A 747 -33.05 -10.70 -14.22
C GLU A 747 -31.88 -9.84 -13.71
N MET A 748 -31.54 -9.95 -12.43
CA MET A 748 -30.53 -9.12 -11.73
C MET A 748 -30.72 -7.58 -11.85
N SER A 749 -31.85 -7.12 -12.39
CA SER A 749 -32.18 -5.69 -12.46
C SER A 749 -32.67 -5.16 -11.10
N HIS A 750 -32.96 -3.86 -11.08
CA HIS A 750 -33.54 -3.19 -9.92
C HIS A 750 -34.92 -2.66 -10.24
N VAL A 751 -35.81 -2.70 -9.25
CA VAL A 751 -37.13 -2.07 -9.30
C VAL A 751 -37.23 -0.96 -8.26
N ASP A 752 -37.67 0.20 -8.70
CA ASP A 752 -38.06 1.31 -7.83
C ASP A 752 -39.54 1.14 -7.46
N VAL A 753 -39.83 1.00 -6.18
CA VAL A 753 -41.18 0.85 -5.64
C VAL A 753 -41.61 2.14 -4.96
N TYR A 754 -42.72 2.72 -5.43
CA TYR A 754 -43.32 3.94 -4.90
C TYR A 754 -44.43 3.56 -3.92
N ILE A 755 -44.23 3.92 -2.65
CA ILE A 755 -45.13 3.55 -1.55
C ILE A 755 -46.30 4.54 -1.54
N THR A 756 -47.51 4.06 -1.83
CA THR A 756 -48.69 4.91 -1.92
C THR A 756 -49.13 5.45 -0.56
N ASN A 757 -49.78 6.62 -0.57
CA ASN A 757 -50.36 7.20 0.63
C ASN A 757 -51.56 6.40 1.13
N ARG A 758 -51.76 6.43 2.46
CA ARG A 758 -52.95 5.83 3.07
C ARG A 758 -54.20 6.63 2.68
N ARG A 759 -55.26 5.91 2.32
CA ARG A 759 -56.56 6.49 1.95
C ARG A 759 -57.05 7.57 2.91
N ILE A 760 -56.98 7.33 4.22
CA ILE A 760 -57.39 8.29 5.26
C ILE A 760 -56.62 9.63 5.15
N LYS A 761 -55.30 9.58 4.91
CA LYS A 761 -54.50 10.80 4.75
C LYS A 761 -54.81 11.52 3.44
N VAL A 762 -55.03 10.79 2.37
CA VAL A 762 -55.43 11.36 1.07
C VAL A 762 -56.78 12.05 1.18
N GLU A 763 -57.78 11.40 1.79
CA GLU A 763 -59.10 11.97 2.03
C GLU A 763 -59.02 13.23 2.92
N GLN A 764 -58.18 13.23 3.95
CA GLN A 764 -57.92 14.42 4.77
C GLN A 764 -57.32 15.57 3.95
N VAL A 765 -56.32 15.28 3.11
CA VAL A 765 -55.66 16.29 2.26
C VAL A 765 -56.64 16.84 1.22
N LEU A 766 -57.40 15.98 0.55
CA LEU A 766 -58.43 16.41 -0.39
C LEU A 766 -59.50 17.25 0.30
N ALA A 767 -59.93 16.88 1.50
CA ALA A 767 -60.89 17.68 2.29
C ALA A 767 -60.32 19.04 2.71
N TYR A 768 -59.07 19.13 3.19
CA TYR A 768 -58.43 20.41 3.51
C TYR A 768 -58.24 21.29 2.28
N MET A 769 -57.95 20.67 1.15
CA MET A 769 -57.87 21.35 -0.12
C MET A 769 -59.25 21.62 -0.71
N ASP A 770 -60.36 21.14 -0.13
CA ASP A 770 -61.77 21.12 -0.58
C ASP A 770 -62.00 20.55 -2.02
N LEU A 771 -61.26 19.49 -2.35
CA LEU A 771 -61.28 18.77 -3.62
C LEU A 771 -62.13 17.48 -3.51
N ALA A 772 -62.95 17.19 -4.51
CA ALA A 772 -63.67 15.93 -4.72
C ALA A 772 -62.82 14.82 -5.39
N GLY A 773 -61.59 15.13 -5.82
CA GLY A 773 -60.61 14.16 -6.31
C GLY A 773 -60.65 13.90 -7.82
N ARG A 774 -61.40 14.69 -8.59
CA ARG A 774 -61.56 14.54 -10.06
C ARG A 774 -61.42 15.85 -10.85
N GLU A 775 -60.96 16.90 -10.19
CA GLU A 775 -60.91 18.28 -10.71
C GLU A 775 -59.96 18.41 -11.88
N LEU A 776 -58.83 17.71 -11.84
CA LEU A 776 -57.81 17.74 -12.87
C LEU A 776 -57.59 16.34 -13.44
N ARG A 777 -57.36 16.31 -14.76
CA ARG A 777 -56.73 15.18 -15.45
C ARG A 777 -55.25 15.48 -15.51
N LEU A 778 -54.52 14.85 -14.61
CA LEU A 778 -53.09 15.06 -14.42
C LEU A 778 -52.30 14.10 -15.32
N PRO A 779 -51.01 14.38 -15.55
CA PRO A 779 -50.13 13.55 -16.36
C PRO A 779 -50.33 12.04 -16.23
N GLY A 780 -50.43 11.35 -17.38
CA GLY A 780 -50.74 9.91 -17.43
C GLY A 780 -52.23 9.56 -17.24
N GLY A 781 -53.14 10.53 -17.35
CA GLY A 781 -54.59 10.33 -17.26
C GLY A 781 -55.14 10.17 -15.83
N LEU A 782 -54.29 10.40 -14.83
CA LEU A 782 -54.62 10.23 -13.41
C LEU A 782 -55.65 11.26 -12.96
N THR A 783 -56.58 10.84 -12.10
CA THR A 783 -57.41 11.79 -11.37
C THR A 783 -56.60 12.50 -10.30
N THR A 784 -57.07 13.66 -9.83
CA THR A 784 -56.50 14.37 -8.67
C THR A 784 -56.25 13.43 -7.48
N GLN A 785 -57.21 12.56 -7.16
CA GLN A 785 -57.08 11.60 -6.07
C GLN A 785 -55.97 10.57 -6.32
N GLN A 786 -55.87 10.04 -7.53
CA GLN A 786 -54.83 9.07 -7.90
C GLN A 786 -53.44 9.70 -7.85
N PHE A 787 -53.30 10.93 -8.33
CA PHE A 787 -52.06 11.68 -8.28
C PHE A 787 -51.57 11.89 -6.83
N VAL A 788 -52.44 12.37 -5.94
CA VAL A 788 -52.11 12.56 -4.52
C VAL A 788 -51.83 11.21 -3.83
N THR A 789 -52.50 10.13 -4.25
CA THR A 789 -52.29 8.80 -3.68
C THR A 789 -50.95 8.18 -4.10
N GLU A 790 -50.59 8.33 -5.37
CA GLU A 790 -49.55 7.52 -6.02
C GLU A 790 -48.25 8.27 -6.32
N LEU A 791 -48.25 9.60 -6.33
CA LEU A 791 -47.10 10.41 -6.76
C LEU A 791 -46.63 11.44 -5.73
N VAL A 792 -47.49 11.88 -4.80
CA VAL A 792 -47.17 12.98 -3.85
C VAL A 792 -46.68 12.45 -2.49
N ASP A 793 -45.62 13.03 -1.93
CA ASP A 793 -45.17 12.73 -0.55
C ASP A 793 -45.88 13.62 0.48
N LEU A 794 -46.94 13.10 1.11
CA LEU A 794 -47.69 13.83 2.13
C LEU A 794 -46.92 14.07 3.44
N ASN A 795 -45.71 13.54 3.60
CA ASN A 795 -44.92 13.75 4.81
C ASN A 795 -43.83 14.81 4.63
N GLY A 796 -43.61 15.30 3.40
CA GLY A 796 -42.72 16.41 3.10
C GLY A 796 -43.45 17.76 3.06
N PRO A 797 -42.70 18.87 3.14
CA PRO A 797 -43.23 20.22 2.90
C PRO A 797 -43.40 20.51 1.40
N PHE A 798 -44.03 21.64 1.07
CA PHE A 798 -44.03 22.14 -0.31
C PHE A 798 -42.59 22.36 -0.80
N THR A 799 -42.34 22.11 -2.09
CA THR A 799 -41.01 22.29 -2.67
C THR A 799 -40.64 23.74 -2.89
N ASP A 800 -41.64 24.59 -3.00
CA ASP A 800 -41.58 26.04 -3.14
C ASP A 800 -42.95 26.62 -2.75
N VAL A 801 -43.00 27.94 -2.56
CA VAL A 801 -44.22 28.68 -2.18
C VAL A 801 -44.55 29.77 -3.18
N GLU A 802 -43.98 29.73 -4.39
CA GLU A 802 -44.20 30.76 -5.41
C GLU A 802 -45.64 30.76 -5.93
N TRP A 803 -46.27 29.58 -5.96
CA TRP A 803 -47.70 29.42 -6.26
C TRP A 803 -48.59 30.23 -5.30
N ALA A 804 -48.07 30.63 -4.13
CA ALA A 804 -48.75 31.40 -3.10
C ALA A 804 -48.42 32.91 -3.12
N SER A 805 -47.62 33.39 -4.08
CA SER A 805 -47.09 34.78 -4.15
C SER A 805 -48.15 35.90 -4.18
N GLY A 806 -49.43 35.60 -4.43
CA GLY A 806 -50.56 36.53 -4.37
C GLY A 806 -51.38 36.48 -3.06
N MET A 807 -50.93 35.74 -2.05
CA MET A 807 -51.60 35.59 -0.76
C MET A 807 -50.76 36.22 0.36
N ASN A 808 -51.38 37.09 1.16
CA ASN A 808 -50.73 37.73 2.31
C ASN A 808 -50.61 36.71 3.45
N PHE A 809 -49.50 35.97 3.48
CA PHE A 809 -49.15 35.08 4.59
C PHE A 809 -48.22 35.80 5.59
N GLU A 810 -48.46 35.61 6.88
CA GLU A 810 -47.52 36.02 7.94
C GLU A 810 -46.23 35.18 7.88
N PRO A 811 -45.09 35.67 8.38
CA PRO A 811 -43.81 34.95 8.34
C PRO A 811 -43.88 33.52 8.89
N ASP A 812 -44.61 33.31 10.00
CA ASP A 812 -44.79 31.99 10.62
C ASP A 812 -45.62 31.04 9.73
N GLN A 813 -46.54 31.58 8.92
CA GLN A 813 -47.35 30.79 7.99
C GLN A 813 -46.53 30.37 6.77
N VAL A 814 -45.63 31.23 6.29
CA VAL A 814 -44.67 30.89 5.22
C VAL A 814 -43.71 29.81 5.69
N ASP A 815 -43.18 29.94 6.92
CA ASP A 815 -42.31 28.91 7.52
C ASP A 815 -43.04 27.57 7.65
N MET A 816 -44.32 27.57 8.07
CA MET A 816 -45.13 26.35 8.09
C MET A 816 -45.33 25.71 6.71
N LEU A 817 -45.50 26.49 5.64
CA LEU A 817 -45.63 25.96 4.28
C LEU A 817 -44.33 25.30 3.78
N GLN A 818 -43.17 25.84 4.20
CA GLN A 818 -41.84 25.41 3.76
C GLN A 818 -41.23 24.29 4.62
N SER A 819 -41.68 24.10 5.86
CA SER A 819 -41.07 23.16 6.82
C SER A 819 -41.99 22.05 7.31
N ALA A 820 -43.31 22.25 7.34
CA ALA A 820 -44.24 21.29 7.93
C ALA A 820 -44.72 20.23 6.92
N PRO A 821 -45.05 19.01 7.37
CA PRO A 821 -45.71 18.00 6.54
C PRO A 821 -46.99 18.53 5.90
N PHE A 822 -47.27 18.08 4.68
CA PHE A 822 -48.35 18.58 3.84
C PHE A 822 -49.72 18.79 4.55
N PRO A 823 -50.27 17.85 5.34
CA PRO A 823 -51.55 18.04 6.02
C PRO A 823 -51.54 19.15 7.10
N GLN A 824 -50.36 19.53 7.60
CA GLN A 824 -50.20 20.62 8.55
C GLN A 824 -50.02 21.95 7.82
N ALA A 825 -49.22 21.96 6.75
CA ALA A 825 -49.04 23.11 5.87
C ALA A 825 -50.39 23.59 5.26
N LEU A 826 -51.26 22.66 4.88
CA LEU A 826 -52.58 23.02 4.33
C LEU A 826 -53.51 23.75 5.31
N LYS A 827 -53.25 23.69 6.63
CA LYS A 827 -54.11 24.33 7.65
C LYS A 827 -53.96 25.84 7.70
N VAL A 828 -52.86 26.38 7.18
CA VAL A 828 -52.63 27.84 7.18
C VAL A 828 -53.27 28.53 5.97
N LEU A 829 -53.85 27.77 5.03
CA LEU A 829 -54.48 28.34 3.83
C LEU A 829 -55.78 29.07 4.17
N PRO A 830 -55.96 30.33 3.70
CA PRO A 830 -57.15 31.10 4.00
C PRO A 830 -58.39 30.55 3.28
N PRO A 831 -59.60 30.73 3.83
CA PRO A 831 -60.84 30.37 3.14
C PRO A 831 -60.93 31.00 1.74
N GLY A 832 -61.25 30.20 0.72
CA GLY A 832 -61.39 30.67 -0.66
C GLY A 832 -60.07 30.85 -1.44
N TRP A 833 -58.92 30.41 -0.90
CA TRP A 833 -57.60 30.47 -1.55
C TRP A 833 -57.59 29.96 -2.99
N ARG A 834 -58.41 28.95 -3.32
CA ARG A 834 -58.53 28.35 -4.66
C ARG A 834 -58.91 29.31 -5.78
N LYS A 835 -59.58 30.42 -5.47
CA LYS A 835 -59.97 31.41 -6.49
C LYS A 835 -58.78 32.31 -6.88
N ARG A 836 -57.68 32.27 -6.13
CA ARG A 836 -56.53 33.16 -6.25
C ARG A 836 -55.28 32.49 -6.81
N VAL A 837 -55.29 31.16 -6.95
CA VAL A 837 -54.13 30.38 -7.41
C VAL A 837 -54.55 29.25 -8.34
N SER A 838 -53.66 28.86 -9.25
CA SER A 838 -53.83 27.69 -10.11
C SER A 838 -53.63 26.40 -9.30
N LEU A 839 -54.58 25.47 -9.38
CA LEU A 839 -54.43 24.14 -8.77
C LEU A 839 -53.26 23.36 -9.39
N ILE A 840 -52.92 23.61 -10.65
CA ILE A 840 -51.79 22.98 -11.33
C ILE A 840 -50.47 23.44 -10.69
N ASP A 841 -50.33 24.74 -10.40
CA ASP A 841 -49.10 25.28 -9.78
C ASP A 841 -48.94 24.79 -8.34
N VAL A 842 -50.05 24.66 -7.59
CA VAL A 842 -50.05 24.08 -6.24
C VAL A 842 -49.63 22.61 -6.27
N PHE A 843 -50.10 21.84 -7.26
CA PHE A 843 -49.69 20.44 -7.45
C PHE A 843 -48.26 20.31 -7.95
N ALA A 844 -47.78 21.27 -8.76
CA ALA A 844 -46.40 21.32 -9.21
C ALA A 844 -45.42 21.53 -8.04
N ALA A 845 -45.83 22.32 -7.04
CA ALA A 845 -45.08 22.58 -5.82
C ALA A 845 -45.20 21.45 -4.76
N MET A 846 -45.96 20.38 -5.02
CA MET A 846 -46.04 19.23 -4.11
C MET A 846 -44.78 18.35 -4.22
N PRO A 847 -44.21 17.88 -3.10
CA PRO A 847 -43.07 16.97 -3.14
C PRO A 847 -43.48 15.61 -3.73
N LEU A 848 -42.60 15.01 -4.54
CA LEU A 848 -42.82 13.68 -5.13
C LEU A 848 -42.41 12.56 -4.17
N LEU A 849 -43.13 11.43 -4.24
CA LEU A 849 -42.76 10.20 -3.54
C LEU A 849 -41.37 9.74 -3.97
N ARG A 850 -40.50 9.50 -2.97
CA ARG A 850 -39.19 8.92 -3.20
C ARG A 850 -39.33 7.40 -3.30
N PRO A 851 -38.85 6.77 -4.39
CA PRO A 851 -38.93 5.33 -4.53
C PRO A 851 -37.99 4.63 -3.55
N ARG A 852 -38.33 3.38 -3.22
CA ARG A 852 -37.42 2.43 -2.59
C ARG A 852 -36.97 1.42 -3.62
N THR A 853 -35.66 1.33 -3.82
CA THR A 853 -35.06 0.43 -4.80
C THR A 853 -34.86 -0.94 -4.19
N PHE A 854 -35.31 -1.98 -4.89
CA PHE A 854 -35.11 -3.38 -4.53
C PHE A 854 -34.53 -4.14 -5.71
N SER A 855 -33.66 -5.11 -5.44
CA SER A 855 -33.17 -6.03 -6.47
C SER A 855 -34.27 -7.04 -6.82
N VAL A 856 -34.37 -7.37 -8.10
CA VAL A 856 -35.28 -8.41 -8.60
C VAL A 856 -34.83 -9.77 -8.07
N ALA A 857 -35.76 -10.58 -7.56
CA ALA A 857 -35.48 -11.91 -6.99
C ALA A 857 -36.00 -13.09 -7.82
N SER A 858 -36.65 -12.83 -8.95
CA SER A 858 -37.24 -13.85 -9.82
C SER A 858 -36.80 -13.73 -11.30
N SER A 859 -37.02 -14.79 -12.07
CA SER A 859 -36.97 -14.79 -13.54
C SER A 859 -38.39 -14.79 -14.11
N GLN A 860 -38.78 -13.76 -14.84
CA GLN A 860 -40.12 -13.66 -15.41
C GLN A 860 -40.43 -14.86 -16.34
N ARG A 861 -39.43 -15.26 -17.14
CA ARG A 861 -39.52 -16.39 -18.09
C ARG A 861 -39.87 -17.70 -17.39
N LEU A 862 -39.20 -18.00 -16.26
CA LEU A 862 -39.47 -19.20 -15.48
C LEU A 862 -40.91 -19.26 -14.93
N TRP A 863 -41.44 -18.11 -14.50
CA TRP A 863 -42.81 -18.04 -13.98
C TRP A 863 -43.86 -18.15 -15.09
N GLN A 864 -43.60 -17.55 -16.26
CA GLN A 864 -44.46 -17.66 -17.44
C GLN A 864 -44.54 -19.10 -17.95
N SER A 865 -43.40 -19.81 -18.07
CA SER A 865 -43.40 -21.21 -18.51
C SER A 865 -44.08 -22.15 -17.52
N GLY A 866 -44.05 -21.82 -16.23
CA GLY A 866 -44.78 -22.54 -15.18
C GLY A 866 -46.28 -22.24 -15.11
N GLY A 867 -46.83 -21.39 -15.98
CA GLY A 867 -48.25 -21.02 -16.01
C GLY A 867 -48.69 -20.10 -14.86
N ARG A 868 -47.76 -19.36 -14.24
CA ARG A 868 -48.00 -18.58 -13.01
C ARG A 868 -48.10 -17.07 -13.21
N GLY A 869 -48.09 -16.60 -14.46
CA GLY A 869 -48.32 -15.20 -14.83
C GLY A 869 -47.09 -14.28 -14.74
N ASN A 870 -47.30 -12.97 -14.94
CA ASN A 870 -46.27 -11.93 -14.94
C ASN A 870 -46.00 -11.39 -13.53
N VAL A 871 -45.17 -12.13 -12.80
CA VAL A 871 -44.99 -11.93 -11.37
C VAL A 871 -43.54 -11.60 -11.00
N LEU A 872 -43.37 -10.55 -10.21
CA LEU A 872 -42.10 -10.10 -9.64
C LEU A 872 -41.98 -10.52 -8.18
N GLU A 873 -40.92 -11.25 -7.83
CA GLU A 873 -40.54 -11.54 -6.45
C GLU A 873 -39.55 -10.51 -5.92
N LEU A 874 -39.77 -10.03 -4.69
CA LEU A 874 -38.84 -9.18 -3.94
C LEU A 874 -38.51 -9.82 -2.59
N LEU A 875 -37.25 -9.69 -2.17
CA LEU A 875 -36.78 -10.09 -0.85
C LEU A 875 -36.46 -8.83 -0.04
N VAL A 876 -37.30 -8.54 0.93
CA VAL A 876 -37.27 -7.26 1.65
C VAL A 876 -36.94 -7.47 3.11
N GLN A 877 -35.84 -6.88 3.57
CA GLN A 877 -35.47 -6.90 4.97
C GLN A 877 -36.53 -6.15 5.82
N THR A 878 -36.97 -6.77 6.92
CA THR A 878 -37.87 -6.10 7.87
C THR A 878 -37.09 -5.07 8.67
N HIS A 879 -37.55 -3.81 8.62
CA HIS A 879 -36.99 -2.68 9.37
C HIS A 879 -38.04 -2.14 10.35
N PRO A 880 -37.71 -2.00 11.65
CA PRO A 880 -38.60 -1.36 12.61
C PRO A 880 -38.94 0.06 12.19
N LYS A 881 -40.23 0.41 12.20
CA LYS A 881 -40.82 1.67 11.69
C LYS A 881 -40.59 1.91 10.19
N GLY A 882 -40.13 0.90 9.45
CA GLY A 882 -39.85 1.00 8.01
C GLY A 882 -41.11 1.34 7.22
N LEU A 883 -40.98 2.28 6.27
CA LEU A 883 -42.12 2.74 5.45
C LEU A 883 -42.73 1.61 4.62
N PHE A 884 -41.90 0.74 4.05
CA PHE A 884 -42.37 -0.37 3.22
C PHE A 884 -42.62 -1.63 4.04
N SER A 885 -41.57 -2.19 4.64
CA SER A 885 -41.59 -3.54 5.23
C SER A 885 -42.51 -3.70 6.44
N GLU A 886 -42.79 -2.62 7.18
CA GLU A 886 -43.73 -2.61 8.30
C GLU A 886 -44.97 -1.75 8.00
N ARG A 887 -44.82 -0.46 7.73
CA ARG A 887 -45.96 0.48 7.67
C ARG A 887 -46.89 0.29 6.46
N PHE A 888 -46.35 -0.15 5.32
CA PHE A 888 -47.14 -0.40 4.12
C PHE A 888 -47.67 -1.83 4.11
N LEU A 889 -46.79 -2.83 4.20
CA LEU A 889 -47.17 -4.24 4.07
C LEU A 889 -48.14 -4.72 5.16
N THR A 890 -48.07 -4.18 6.38
CA THR A 890 -48.98 -4.60 7.47
C THR A 890 -50.44 -4.18 7.22
N PHE A 891 -50.65 -3.10 6.47
CA PHE A 891 -51.97 -2.48 6.28
C PHE A 891 -52.46 -2.56 4.84
N SER A 892 -51.75 -3.27 3.96
CA SER A 892 -52.08 -3.38 2.54
C SER A 892 -52.62 -4.79 2.26
N PRO A 893 -53.94 -4.95 2.03
CA PRO A 893 -54.50 -6.25 1.66
C PRO A 893 -54.01 -6.68 0.27
N ARG A 894 -54.20 -7.97 -0.04
CA ARG A 894 -53.98 -8.50 -1.40
C ARG A 894 -54.79 -7.68 -2.41
N GLY A 895 -54.19 -7.38 -3.56
CA GLY A 895 -54.75 -6.52 -4.60
C GLY A 895 -54.47 -5.02 -4.43
N THR A 896 -53.80 -4.59 -3.35
CA THR A 896 -53.36 -3.20 -3.20
C THR A 896 -52.48 -2.80 -4.37
N SER A 897 -52.84 -1.70 -5.04
CA SER A 897 -52.09 -1.17 -6.18
C SER A 897 -51.00 -0.22 -5.70
N LEU A 898 -49.83 -0.33 -6.32
CA LEU A 898 -48.68 0.53 -6.08
C LEU A 898 -47.96 0.80 -7.40
N ARG A 899 -47.08 1.80 -7.43
CA ARG A 899 -46.29 2.10 -8.64
C ARG A 899 -44.90 1.50 -8.57
N ILE A 900 -44.46 0.94 -9.68
CA ILE A 900 -43.10 0.46 -9.87
C ILE A 900 -42.44 1.07 -11.11
N ARG A 901 -41.12 1.14 -11.10
CA ARG A 901 -40.30 1.50 -12.26
C ARG A 901 -39.06 0.62 -12.30
N PHE A 902 -38.87 -0.11 -13.39
CA PHE A 902 -37.64 -0.87 -13.58
C PHE A 902 -36.49 0.05 -13.97
N ARG A 903 -35.30 -0.25 -13.46
CA ARG A 903 -34.06 0.41 -13.87
C ARG A 903 -33.38 -0.43 -14.96
N PRO A 904 -32.73 0.20 -15.95
CA PRO A 904 -31.86 -0.51 -16.89
C PRO A 904 -30.82 -1.31 -16.12
N ALA A 905 -30.65 -2.59 -16.46
CA ALA A 905 -29.67 -3.48 -15.86
C ALA A 905 -28.38 -3.53 -16.69
N SER A 906 -27.25 -3.78 -16.03
CA SER A 906 -26.04 -4.22 -16.74
C SER A 906 -26.19 -5.71 -17.05
N THR A 907 -26.47 -6.07 -18.30
CA THR A 907 -26.74 -7.47 -18.70
C THR A 907 -25.48 -8.32 -18.88
N LYS A 908 -24.29 -7.71 -18.80
CA LYS A 908 -22.99 -8.37 -19.06
C LYS A 908 -22.83 -9.68 -18.30
N MET A 909 -23.25 -9.78 -17.03
CA MET A 909 -23.07 -11.02 -16.23
C MET A 909 -24.10 -12.13 -16.52
N ILE A 910 -25.25 -11.78 -17.10
CA ILE A 910 -26.31 -12.76 -17.44
C ILE A 910 -26.00 -13.42 -18.78
N GLU A 911 -25.49 -12.63 -19.72
CA GLU A 911 -25.12 -13.08 -21.06
C GLU A 911 -23.76 -13.80 -21.10
N ASP A 912 -22.91 -13.60 -20.09
CA ASP A 912 -21.58 -14.21 -20.04
C ASP A 912 -21.65 -15.68 -19.60
N THR A 913 -21.08 -16.54 -20.46
CA THR A 913 -20.96 -17.98 -20.24
C THR A 913 -19.88 -18.35 -19.22
N SER A 914 -19.07 -17.40 -18.75
CA SER A 914 -18.00 -17.63 -17.77
C SER A 914 -18.58 -18.02 -16.40
N PRO A 915 -17.81 -18.76 -15.57
CA PRO A 915 -18.23 -19.06 -14.21
C PRO A 915 -18.46 -17.78 -13.38
N VAL A 916 -19.32 -17.86 -12.36
CA VAL A 916 -19.63 -16.73 -11.49
C VAL A 916 -19.30 -17.09 -10.05
N ILE A 917 -18.56 -16.22 -9.35
CA ILE A 917 -18.35 -16.28 -7.90
C ILE A 917 -19.26 -15.22 -7.29
N ALA A 918 -20.31 -15.65 -6.58
CA ALA A 918 -21.29 -14.75 -5.98
C ALA A 918 -21.21 -14.78 -4.45
N PHE A 919 -21.06 -13.59 -3.86
CA PHE A 919 -21.11 -13.35 -2.43
C PHE A 919 -22.34 -12.51 -2.08
N ALA A 920 -23.18 -13.03 -1.20
CA ALA A 920 -24.41 -12.36 -0.82
C ALA A 920 -24.64 -12.41 0.70
N THR A 921 -25.22 -11.35 1.26
CA THR A 921 -25.67 -11.35 2.66
C THR A 921 -27.11 -10.86 2.79
N GLY A 922 -27.90 -11.52 3.64
CA GLY A 922 -29.29 -11.13 3.91
C GLY A 922 -30.12 -11.03 2.62
N SER A 923 -30.81 -9.91 2.41
CA SER A 923 -31.63 -9.65 1.21
C SER A 923 -30.81 -9.56 -0.08
N GLY A 924 -29.49 -9.40 -0.02
CA GLY A 924 -28.60 -9.42 -1.18
C GLY A 924 -28.58 -10.75 -1.94
N ILE A 925 -29.26 -11.79 -1.43
CA ILE A 925 -29.50 -13.04 -2.15
C ILE A 925 -30.50 -12.89 -3.32
N ALA A 926 -31.31 -11.82 -3.35
CA ALA A 926 -32.30 -11.57 -4.41
C ALA A 926 -31.70 -11.63 -5.84
N PRO A 927 -30.68 -10.82 -6.20
CA PRO A 927 -30.10 -10.87 -7.54
C PRO A 927 -29.50 -12.24 -7.87
N VAL A 928 -28.88 -12.91 -6.90
CA VAL A 928 -28.35 -14.27 -7.07
C VAL A 928 -29.47 -15.27 -7.37
N ARG A 929 -30.60 -15.18 -6.66
CA ARG A 929 -31.78 -16.02 -6.90
C ARG A 929 -32.35 -15.78 -8.30
N SER A 930 -32.45 -14.52 -8.73
CA SER A 930 -32.91 -14.16 -10.07
C SER A 930 -32.01 -14.74 -11.17
N LEU A 931 -30.68 -14.63 -11.02
CA LEU A 931 -29.69 -15.25 -11.90
C LEU A 931 -29.87 -16.78 -12.00
N LEU A 932 -29.99 -17.45 -10.85
CA LEU A 932 -30.16 -18.90 -10.81
C LEU A 932 -31.49 -19.32 -11.47
N GLN A 933 -32.59 -18.61 -11.23
CA GLN A 933 -33.87 -18.91 -11.88
C GLN A 933 -33.80 -18.75 -13.40
N SER A 934 -33.09 -17.74 -13.90
CA SER A 934 -32.84 -17.59 -15.35
C SER A 934 -32.10 -18.81 -15.91
N ARG A 935 -31.04 -19.26 -15.23
CA ARG A 935 -30.25 -20.42 -15.67
C ARG A 935 -30.99 -21.75 -15.55
N ILE A 936 -31.85 -21.90 -14.53
CA ILE A 936 -32.76 -23.04 -14.39
C ILE A 936 -33.72 -23.08 -15.57
N PHE A 937 -34.36 -21.96 -15.91
CA PHE A 937 -35.27 -21.88 -17.05
C PHE A 937 -34.59 -22.34 -18.34
N GLU A 938 -33.37 -21.87 -18.60
CA GLU A 938 -32.63 -22.25 -19.81
C GLU A 938 -32.16 -23.71 -19.79
N ALA A 939 -31.83 -24.26 -18.63
CA ALA A 939 -31.48 -25.68 -18.50
C ALA A 939 -32.69 -26.60 -18.69
N GLU A 940 -33.89 -26.19 -18.26
CA GLU A 940 -35.12 -26.98 -18.36
C GLU A 940 -35.79 -26.87 -19.74
N ASN A 941 -35.59 -25.77 -20.47
CA ASN A 941 -36.21 -25.52 -21.77
C ASN A 941 -35.23 -25.54 -22.96
N GLY A 942 -33.93 -25.75 -22.71
CA GLY A 942 -32.93 -25.91 -23.77
C GLY A 942 -32.98 -27.30 -24.40
N GLU A 943 -32.89 -27.40 -25.73
CA GLU A 943 -32.68 -28.67 -26.41
C GLU A 943 -31.40 -29.34 -25.86
N HIS A 944 -31.43 -30.68 -25.71
CA HIS A 944 -30.34 -31.51 -25.19
C HIS A 944 -29.00 -31.26 -25.91
N ILE A 945 -28.26 -30.23 -25.50
CA ILE A 945 -26.88 -29.99 -25.88
C ILE A 945 -26.03 -30.54 -24.73
N SER A 946 -25.08 -31.39 -25.06
CA SER A 946 -24.19 -32.13 -24.16
C SER A 946 -23.23 -31.26 -23.32
N ARG A 947 -23.43 -29.94 -23.24
CA ARG A 947 -22.71 -28.99 -22.37
C ARG A 947 -23.66 -27.90 -21.85
N PRO A 948 -23.58 -27.50 -20.58
CA PRO A 948 -24.36 -26.37 -20.07
C PRO A 948 -23.95 -25.08 -20.81
N ARG A 949 -24.94 -24.29 -21.26
CA ARG A 949 -24.73 -22.99 -21.92
C ARG A 949 -24.01 -21.97 -21.03
N HIS A 950 -24.09 -22.14 -19.70
CA HIS A 950 -23.57 -21.23 -18.69
C HIS A 950 -22.53 -21.90 -17.81
N GLY A 951 -21.47 -21.17 -17.45
CA GLY A 951 -20.46 -21.62 -16.49
C GLY A 951 -21.03 -21.72 -15.07
N PRO A 952 -20.49 -22.58 -14.19
CA PRO A 952 -21.06 -22.85 -12.88
C PRO A 952 -20.96 -21.66 -11.91
N VAL A 953 -21.92 -21.56 -10.98
CA VAL A 953 -21.97 -20.52 -9.94
C VAL A 953 -21.41 -21.05 -8.61
N SER A 954 -20.42 -20.34 -8.06
CA SER A 954 -19.89 -20.58 -6.71
C SER A 954 -20.48 -19.57 -5.73
N LEU A 955 -21.10 -20.06 -4.67
CA LEU A 955 -21.96 -19.27 -3.77
C LEU A 955 -21.39 -19.19 -2.36
N PHE A 956 -21.25 -17.96 -1.86
CA PHE A 956 -20.89 -17.64 -0.48
C PHE A 956 -22.00 -16.78 0.13
N ILE A 957 -22.85 -17.37 0.97
CA ILE A 957 -24.08 -16.73 1.42
C ILE A 957 -24.12 -16.64 2.95
N GLY A 958 -24.26 -15.42 3.47
CA GLY A 958 -24.45 -15.15 4.91
C GLY A 958 -25.87 -14.72 5.24
N PHE A 959 -26.51 -15.33 6.25
CA PHE A 959 -27.89 -15.00 6.62
C PHE A 959 -28.18 -15.21 8.12
N LYS A 960 -29.34 -14.77 8.59
CA LYS A 960 -29.80 -15.02 9.95
C LYS A 960 -30.58 -16.32 10.02
N ASN A 961 -30.59 -17.01 11.16
CA ASN A 961 -31.15 -18.38 11.25
C ASN A 961 -32.62 -18.47 10.80
N TYR A 962 -33.42 -17.43 11.05
CA TYR A 962 -34.81 -17.38 10.63
C TYR A 962 -35.01 -17.10 9.12
N ASP A 963 -33.95 -16.76 8.39
CA ASP A 963 -33.96 -16.51 6.93
C ASP A 963 -33.48 -17.74 6.13
N ALA A 964 -33.23 -18.88 6.76
CA ALA A 964 -32.62 -20.07 6.13
C ALA A 964 -33.39 -20.58 4.89
N ASN A 965 -34.72 -20.46 4.91
CA ASN A 965 -35.57 -20.99 3.85
C ASN A 965 -35.80 -20.01 2.69
N VAL A 966 -35.26 -18.78 2.74
CA VAL A 966 -35.55 -17.71 1.76
C VAL A 966 -35.17 -18.11 0.33
N ALA A 967 -34.11 -18.93 0.16
CA ALA A 967 -33.65 -19.35 -1.16
C ALA A 967 -33.53 -20.87 -1.33
N ALA A 968 -33.89 -21.67 -0.33
CA ALA A 968 -33.68 -23.14 -0.32
C ALA A 968 -34.16 -23.79 -1.63
N GLY A 969 -35.43 -23.63 -2.00
CA GLY A 969 -35.97 -24.29 -3.20
C GLY A 969 -35.30 -23.91 -4.54
N THR A 970 -34.77 -22.68 -4.69
CA THR A 970 -34.02 -22.32 -5.90
C THR A 970 -32.59 -22.84 -5.86
N LEU A 971 -31.94 -22.82 -4.69
CA LEU A 971 -30.59 -23.34 -4.50
C LEU A 971 -30.54 -24.86 -4.66
N ASP A 972 -31.51 -25.57 -4.09
CA ASP A 972 -31.63 -27.03 -4.19
C ASP A 972 -31.79 -27.43 -5.66
N ARG A 973 -32.74 -26.80 -6.37
CA ARG A 973 -32.97 -27.06 -7.79
C ARG A 973 -31.77 -26.72 -8.67
N ALA A 974 -31.10 -25.59 -8.42
CA ALA A 974 -29.90 -25.23 -9.16
C ALA A 974 -28.74 -26.22 -8.92
N SER A 975 -28.64 -26.77 -7.71
CA SER A 975 -27.63 -27.77 -7.36
C SER A 975 -27.92 -29.12 -8.03
N GLU A 976 -29.18 -29.56 -8.05
CA GLU A 976 -29.62 -30.77 -8.77
C GLU A 976 -29.28 -30.71 -10.27
N LEU A 977 -29.44 -29.54 -10.88
CA LEU A 977 -29.14 -29.29 -12.29
C LEU A 977 -27.63 -29.05 -12.56
N GLY A 978 -26.77 -29.12 -11.54
CA GLY A 978 -25.33 -28.91 -11.68
C GLY A 978 -24.91 -27.47 -12.00
N LEU A 979 -25.80 -26.49 -11.78
CA LEU A 979 -25.53 -25.07 -12.03
C LEU A 979 -24.68 -24.43 -10.92
N VAL A 980 -24.61 -25.06 -9.75
CA VAL A 980 -23.83 -24.61 -8.58
C VAL A 980 -22.73 -25.63 -8.28
N ASP A 981 -21.46 -25.19 -8.28
CA ASP A 981 -20.30 -26.07 -8.07
C ASP A 981 -19.64 -25.92 -6.69
N MET A 982 -19.97 -24.84 -5.97
CA MET A 982 -19.57 -24.57 -4.60
C MET A 982 -20.72 -23.86 -3.88
N LEU A 983 -21.17 -24.38 -2.74
CA LEU A 983 -22.26 -23.79 -1.96
C LEU A 983 -21.86 -23.67 -0.48
N PHE A 984 -21.64 -22.43 -0.04
CA PHE A 984 -21.29 -22.11 1.35
C PHE A 984 -22.39 -21.27 1.99
N LEU A 985 -23.22 -21.94 2.78
CA LEU A 985 -24.28 -21.31 3.57
C LEU A 985 -23.77 -21.06 5.00
N THR A 986 -23.75 -19.78 5.43
CA THR A 986 -23.25 -19.39 6.75
C THR A 986 -24.36 -18.70 7.56
N PRO A 987 -25.11 -19.47 8.36
CA PRO A 987 -26.10 -18.91 9.29
C PRO A 987 -25.42 -18.13 10.43
N SER A 988 -26.17 -17.21 11.03
CA SER A 988 -25.72 -16.45 12.20
C SER A 988 -25.43 -17.38 13.38
N ASN A 989 -24.21 -17.31 13.90
CA ASN A 989 -23.69 -18.27 14.86
C ASN A 989 -22.97 -17.59 16.04
N PRO A 990 -22.93 -18.22 17.24
CA PRO A 990 -22.25 -17.67 18.42
C PRO A 990 -20.75 -17.45 18.22
N HIS A 991 -20.13 -18.27 17.37
CA HIS A 991 -18.70 -18.22 17.06
C HIS A 991 -18.32 -17.08 16.08
N LYS A 992 -19.30 -16.28 15.63
CA LYS A 992 -19.13 -15.16 14.69
C LYS A 992 -18.46 -15.53 13.35
N SER A 993 -18.55 -16.79 12.93
CA SER A 993 -18.10 -17.24 11.60
C SER A 993 -18.82 -16.43 10.51
N ARG A 994 -18.06 -15.95 9.52
CA ARG A 994 -18.59 -15.15 8.40
C ARG A 994 -18.52 -15.92 7.08
N ALA A 995 -19.42 -15.60 6.17
CA ALA A 995 -19.51 -16.27 4.87
C ALA A 995 -18.27 -16.03 4.00
N GLN A 996 -17.71 -14.82 4.04
CA GLN A 996 -16.49 -14.47 3.31
C GLN A 996 -15.24 -15.20 3.81
N ASP A 997 -15.25 -15.71 5.04
CA ASP A 997 -14.11 -16.46 5.60
C ASP A 997 -14.01 -17.87 4.99
N LYS A 998 -15.10 -18.38 4.40
CA LYS A 998 -15.14 -19.72 3.80
C LYS A 998 -14.21 -19.88 2.60
N MET A 999 -13.75 -18.78 2.00
CA MET A 999 -12.76 -18.76 0.93
C MET A 999 -11.40 -19.35 1.35
N PHE A 1000 -11.09 -19.34 2.65
CA PHE A 1000 -9.86 -19.90 3.22
C PHE A 1000 -10.01 -21.37 3.67
N THR A 1001 -11.14 -22.01 3.38
CA THR A 1001 -11.30 -23.45 3.63
C THR A 1001 -10.39 -24.22 2.67
N GLU A 1002 -9.85 -25.36 3.14
CA GLU A 1002 -8.98 -26.23 2.36
C GLU A 1002 -9.58 -26.57 0.98
N GLY A 1003 -8.77 -26.50 -0.08
CA GLY A 1003 -9.19 -26.71 -1.46
C GLY A 1003 -10.00 -25.58 -2.12
N VAL A 1004 -10.75 -24.78 -1.36
CA VAL A 1004 -11.58 -23.68 -1.90
C VAL A 1004 -10.73 -22.56 -2.47
N ARG A 1005 -9.66 -22.18 -1.76
CA ARG A 1005 -8.70 -21.17 -2.20
C ARG A 1005 -8.16 -21.45 -3.59
N GLN A 1006 -7.69 -22.67 -3.84
CA GLN A 1006 -7.09 -23.04 -5.12
C GLN A 1006 -8.13 -23.04 -6.23
N ARG A 1007 -9.34 -23.55 -5.97
CA ARG A 1007 -10.46 -23.48 -6.93
C ARG A 1007 -10.83 -22.04 -7.30
N LEU A 1008 -10.86 -21.13 -6.33
CA LEU A 1008 -11.12 -19.70 -6.61
C LEU A 1008 -10.01 -19.09 -7.48
N ILE A 1009 -8.74 -19.40 -7.21
CA ILE A 1009 -7.60 -18.95 -8.02
C ILE A 1009 -7.75 -19.45 -9.46
N THR A 1010 -7.98 -20.75 -9.66
CA THR A 1010 -8.17 -21.37 -10.98
C THR A 1010 -9.35 -20.75 -11.72
N LYS A 1011 -10.52 -20.62 -11.07
CA LYS A 1011 -11.69 -19.99 -11.68
C LYS A 1011 -11.42 -18.56 -12.16
N ILE A 1012 -10.72 -17.77 -11.35
CA ILE A 1012 -10.47 -16.36 -11.69
C ILE A 1012 -9.40 -16.21 -12.76
N LYS A 1013 -8.28 -16.95 -12.64
CA LYS A 1013 -7.10 -16.80 -13.49
C LYS A 1013 -7.24 -17.55 -14.83
N GLU A 1014 -7.81 -18.75 -14.80
CA GLU A 1014 -7.86 -19.66 -15.96
C GLU A 1014 -9.24 -19.63 -16.63
N GLU A 1015 -10.32 -19.74 -15.84
CA GLU A 1015 -11.70 -19.78 -16.37
C GLU A 1015 -12.33 -18.38 -16.55
N LYS A 1016 -11.57 -17.32 -16.25
CA LYS A 1016 -11.99 -15.91 -16.36
C LYS A 1016 -13.29 -15.57 -15.62
N ALA A 1017 -13.55 -16.24 -14.49
CA ALA A 1017 -14.78 -16.07 -13.72
C ALA A 1017 -15.11 -14.61 -13.37
N ASN A 1018 -16.40 -14.27 -13.40
CA ASN A 1018 -16.94 -13.02 -12.90
C ASN A 1018 -17.16 -13.10 -11.39
N VAL A 1019 -17.07 -11.97 -10.70
CA VAL A 1019 -17.31 -11.85 -9.26
C VAL A 1019 -18.48 -10.90 -9.04
N PHE A 1020 -19.53 -11.40 -8.38
CA PHE A 1020 -20.70 -10.62 -8.01
C PHE A 1020 -20.81 -10.51 -6.49
N VAL A 1021 -20.95 -9.30 -5.97
CA VAL A 1021 -21.05 -9.03 -4.54
C VAL A 1021 -22.32 -8.24 -4.26
N CYS A 1022 -23.24 -8.77 -3.45
CA CYS A 1022 -24.42 -8.06 -2.98
C CYS A 1022 -24.55 -8.17 -1.45
N ALA A 1023 -24.01 -7.18 -0.73
CA ALA A 1023 -23.86 -7.25 0.73
C ALA A 1023 -23.84 -5.86 1.39
N SER A 1024 -23.78 -5.83 2.73
CA SER A 1024 -23.49 -4.57 3.44
C SER A 1024 -22.09 -4.06 3.07
N ARG A 1025 -21.84 -2.77 3.25
CA ARG A 1025 -20.55 -2.13 2.88
C ARG A 1025 -19.36 -2.82 3.55
N GLU A 1026 -19.51 -3.17 4.81
CA GLU A 1026 -18.47 -3.81 5.61
C GLU A 1026 -18.20 -5.24 5.12
N ALA A 1027 -19.25 -6.00 4.82
CA ALA A 1027 -19.14 -7.36 4.34
C ALA A 1027 -18.54 -7.43 2.92
N ALA A 1028 -18.98 -6.53 2.02
CA ALA A 1028 -18.43 -6.42 0.67
C ALA A 1028 -16.93 -6.07 0.71
N LYS A 1029 -16.56 -5.09 1.55
CA LYS A 1029 -15.15 -4.71 1.75
C LYS A 1029 -14.30 -5.87 2.28
N ASP A 1030 -14.77 -6.59 3.31
CA ASP A 1030 -14.03 -7.73 3.87
C ASP A 1030 -13.91 -8.88 2.86
N PHE A 1031 -14.95 -9.15 2.06
CA PHE A 1031 -14.88 -10.13 0.97
C PHE A 1031 -13.86 -9.74 -0.10
N ALA A 1032 -13.85 -8.48 -0.53
CA ALA A 1032 -12.87 -7.97 -1.48
C ALA A 1032 -11.45 -8.12 -0.93
N CYS A 1033 -11.20 -7.72 0.33
CA CYS A 1033 -9.90 -7.89 0.97
C CYS A 1033 -9.46 -9.36 1.04
N ASN A 1034 -10.35 -10.27 1.42
CA ASN A 1034 -10.06 -11.70 1.48
C ASN A 1034 -9.67 -12.25 0.10
N LEU A 1035 -10.41 -11.86 -0.94
CA LEU A 1035 -10.12 -12.31 -2.31
C LEU A 1035 -8.82 -11.69 -2.84
N SER A 1036 -8.55 -10.43 -2.54
CA SER A 1036 -7.28 -9.77 -2.87
C SER A 1036 -6.08 -10.49 -2.21
N ALA A 1037 -6.22 -10.91 -0.95
CA ALA A 1037 -5.19 -11.67 -0.24
C ALA A 1037 -4.93 -13.05 -0.88
N ILE A 1038 -5.98 -13.72 -1.36
CA ILE A 1038 -5.87 -15.00 -2.08
C ILE A 1038 -5.15 -14.80 -3.42
N LEU A 1039 -5.51 -13.75 -4.17
CA LEU A 1039 -4.99 -13.47 -5.51
C LEU A 1039 -3.59 -12.85 -5.50
N GLY A 1040 -3.19 -12.18 -4.41
CA GLY A 1040 -1.94 -11.44 -4.29
C GLY A 1040 -1.96 -10.07 -5.01
N ARG A 1041 -3.15 -9.49 -5.22
CA ARG A 1041 -3.37 -8.18 -5.86
C ARG A 1041 -4.77 -7.69 -5.51
N ASP A 1042 -5.02 -6.38 -5.54
CA ASP A 1042 -6.37 -5.85 -5.41
C ASP A 1042 -7.33 -6.45 -6.45
N VAL A 1043 -8.41 -7.08 -5.97
CA VAL A 1043 -9.36 -7.80 -6.83
C VAL A 1043 -10.13 -6.87 -7.75
N LYS A 1044 -10.43 -5.64 -7.35
CA LYS A 1044 -11.19 -4.70 -8.17
C LYS A 1044 -10.33 -4.25 -9.35
N ASP A 1045 -9.07 -3.93 -9.09
CA ASP A 1045 -8.10 -3.59 -10.14
C ASP A 1045 -7.82 -4.77 -11.06
N ALA A 1046 -7.72 -5.99 -10.52
CA ALA A 1046 -7.43 -7.19 -11.29
C ALA A 1046 -8.55 -7.61 -12.24
N LEU A 1047 -9.81 -7.38 -11.86
CA LEU A 1047 -10.97 -7.87 -12.58
C LEU A 1047 -11.68 -6.79 -13.39
N GLY A 1048 -11.56 -5.51 -13.03
CA GLY A 1048 -12.25 -4.40 -13.69
C GLY A 1048 -13.76 -4.69 -13.80
N ASP A 1049 -14.30 -4.62 -15.01
CA ASP A 1049 -15.72 -4.90 -15.33
C ASP A 1049 -16.21 -6.29 -14.88
N ARG A 1050 -15.31 -7.27 -14.65
CA ARG A 1050 -15.68 -8.61 -14.17
C ARG A 1050 -15.99 -8.65 -12.68
N TYR A 1051 -15.71 -7.58 -11.92
CA TYR A 1051 -16.09 -7.46 -10.51
C TYR A 1051 -17.24 -6.46 -10.38
N VAL A 1052 -18.42 -6.97 -10.03
CA VAL A 1052 -19.65 -6.17 -9.86
C VAL A 1052 -20.04 -6.18 -8.38
N GLU A 1053 -20.18 -4.99 -7.79
CA GLU A 1053 -20.48 -4.81 -6.38
C GLU A 1053 -21.73 -3.93 -6.18
N GLU A 1054 -22.71 -4.47 -5.48
CA GLU A 1054 -23.95 -3.81 -5.07
C GLU A 1054 -24.01 -3.74 -3.55
N VAL A 1055 -23.82 -2.54 -3.02
CA VAL A 1055 -23.81 -2.31 -1.57
C VAL A 1055 -25.13 -1.70 -1.13
N PHE A 1056 -25.79 -2.30 -0.14
CA PHE A 1056 -26.98 -1.74 0.49
C PHE A 1056 -26.68 -1.21 1.90
N ASP A 1057 -27.39 -0.15 2.29
CA ASP A 1057 -27.32 0.42 3.64
C ASP A 1057 -28.37 -0.26 4.54
N PRO A 1058 -27.97 -1.00 5.59
CA PRO A 1058 -28.92 -1.62 6.51
C PRO A 1058 -29.70 -0.62 7.37
N THR A 1059 -29.38 0.68 7.33
CA THR A 1059 -30.01 1.74 8.13
C THR A 1059 -31.03 2.63 7.37
N GLY A 1060 -31.15 2.47 6.04
CA GLY A 1060 -31.88 3.40 5.14
C GLY A 1060 -33.30 3.01 4.71
#